data_AF-A0A494XXS5-F1
#
_entry.id   AF-A0A494XXS5-F1
#
_cell.length_a   1.000
_cell.length_b   1.000
_cell.length_c   1.000
_cell.angle_alpha   90.00
_cell.angle_beta   90.00
_cell.angle_gamma   90.00
#
_symmetry.space_group_name_H-M   'P 1'
#
loop_
_entity.id
_entity.type
_entity.pdbx_description
1 polymer ?
#
loop_
_entity_poly.entity_id
_entity_poly.type
_entity_poly.pdbx_seq_one_letter_code
_entity_poly.pdbx_strand_id
1 'polypeptide(L)'
;MDKQLFNSPSVDFRPVPFWSWNGKLSKERLLQQIHSMQEAGMGGFFMHARSGLSTPYLQEDWFACVKSCVDEADLLGMKAWIYDENGWPSGYAGGAVPRMDRAFRAKALVMEAVQRAEDDEYRLIASRPAEDGKAANYYYEWVQPLGQERFELASYVDLLHPQVTQAFIESTHNRYKDEVGHDFAGTIPGVFSDEACALLWLDPSRPALPWTEGFAAIFYNSYGYDLIPLIHYLFIEEESYKKVRYDYWRLVMDLFAENYAKAVYQWCEAEGLFFTGHLMAEDNLVYQMEWVGDVMRQYEYMHIPGLDHLGRQIHKSSMELSEASYTTVLSAKQVSSIAHQLGKERCLSELFACAGQGFDPGLQKWMIDWHLVHGINLFSPHLLPYSFAGEGKRDYPPTIGPQQPWWKDYKVLSDYQARMCYALTRGKRVAHLLVLHPIESAFAEYSPLNANSVNQKNADLERLSLLLLDHHLDFDFGNEHFMGRYGEVTEDGIRVGGCVYRTVIIPDCSRFRPSTLRLLQLFAEKGGKIWATTALEELRNGMPDINGLAIHPFSVSELAVEYPQGAVIEGADSRHIWMHERIDGDDKLFFMANLYLSHEPVQVTIKLEGYVKPLQLNAETGETLEVPFLHQENKTIIEWVFLPKQSLLIQAVPCEVQLKSAISGKKRTNHRSAASAAFTFKPLDLNTVVLDTFFRKNQADLQWEASASLAHWRRNQQSEVSGEQYKAYFAVDDQALSIPLYAVVEAQLGNRISCNGQDLQRSSLTWLDADWICYEIPRDLLIAGDNSLELELIGNTCGLMENIYVIGEFQVYFTGEGLPLIVKPDYSSLRAGNLTDQGFPFYAGRMELLTLLNIEDYGVDPEEEKWCIRISQSSIASAVLWVNGVECGVRAWDPWEWEINKAELGNSCELRLVISNTLRNLIGPHHYQNDDQLNFITPSHFWDMDHWSEERILVPFGVDKLYLEKEILE
;
A
#
# COMPACT_ATOMS: atom_id res chain seq x y z
N MET A 1 -1.29 -26.13 -14.01
CA MET A 1 -1.35 -24.79 -14.66
C MET A 1 -2.06 -24.80 -16.01
N ASP A 2 -3.15 -24.04 -16.19
CA ASP A 2 -3.74 -23.76 -17.51
C ASP A 2 -3.04 -22.56 -18.17
N LYS A 3 -2.47 -22.77 -19.36
CA LYS A 3 -1.67 -21.76 -20.07
C LYS A 3 -2.50 -20.60 -20.62
N GLN A 4 -3.74 -20.86 -21.05
CA GLN A 4 -4.62 -19.83 -21.59
C GLN A 4 -5.07 -18.88 -20.47
N LEU A 5 -5.46 -19.45 -19.32
CA LEU A 5 -5.81 -18.67 -18.13
C LEU A 5 -4.60 -17.94 -17.52
N PHE A 6 -3.39 -18.52 -17.58
CA PHE A 6 -2.19 -17.81 -17.16
C PHE A 6 -1.88 -16.63 -18.08
N ASN A 7 -2.01 -16.79 -19.40
CA ASN A 7 -1.72 -15.71 -20.33
C ASN A 7 -2.75 -14.56 -20.24
N SER A 8 -4.02 -14.89 -19.98
CA SER A 8 -5.12 -13.93 -19.85
C SER A 8 -6.02 -14.28 -18.65
N PRO A 9 -5.60 -13.95 -17.42
CA PRO A 9 -6.38 -14.20 -16.22
C PRO A 9 -7.71 -13.44 -16.21
N SER A 10 -8.70 -13.96 -15.47
CA SER A 10 -9.98 -13.27 -15.27
C SER A 10 -9.82 -11.96 -14.51
N VAL A 11 -10.86 -11.12 -14.56
CA VAL A 11 -10.91 -9.86 -13.82
C VAL A 11 -10.76 -10.03 -12.31
N ASP A 12 -11.08 -11.21 -11.77
CA ASP A 12 -10.98 -11.49 -10.35
C ASP A 12 -9.52 -11.48 -9.86
N PHE A 13 -8.54 -11.67 -10.74
CA PHE A 13 -7.11 -11.64 -10.39
C PHE A 13 -6.47 -10.27 -10.58
N ARG A 14 -7.21 -9.30 -11.13
CA ARG A 14 -6.71 -7.95 -11.42
C ARG A 14 -6.83 -7.03 -10.18
N PRO A 15 -6.04 -5.94 -10.12
CA PRO A 15 -6.14 -4.96 -9.04
C PRO A 15 -7.50 -4.26 -9.01
N VAL A 16 -7.90 -3.83 -7.82
CA VAL A 16 -9.16 -3.11 -7.54
C VAL A 16 -8.82 -1.85 -6.73
N PRO A 17 -8.47 -0.72 -7.36
CA PRO A 17 -8.06 0.50 -6.65
C PRO A 17 -9.16 1.08 -5.76
N PHE A 18 -8.74 1.76 -4.70
CA PHE A 18 -9.61 2.70 -4.01
C PHE A 18 -9.81 3.92 -4.89
N TRP A 19 -11.07 4.18 -5.23
CA TRP A 19 -11.46 5.33 -6.03
C TRP A 19 -12.11 6.36 -5.14
N SER A 20 -11.30 7.34 -4.72
CA SER A 20 -11.73 8.38 -3.79
C SER A 20 -12.68 9.36 -4.46
N TRP A 21 -13.96 9.20 -4.16
CA TRP A 21 -15.02 10.11 -4.52
C TRP A 21 -14.96 11.32 -3.60
N ASN A 22 -14.44 12.42 -4.14
CA ASN A 22 -14.38 13.74 -3.51
C ASN A 22 -15.05 14.80 -4.41
N GLY A 23 -15.34 15.98 -3.86
CA GLY A 23 -16.02 17.06 -4.58
C GLY A 23 -17.45 16.74 -5.02
N LYS A 24 -17.92 17.43 -6.06
CA LYS A 24 -19.25 17.19 -6.65
C LYS A 24 -19.10 16.17 -7.78
N LEU A 25 -19.77 15.03 -7.61
CA LEU A 25 -19.69 13.92 -8.54
C LEU A 25 -20.54 14.21 -9.78
N SER A 26 -20.02 13.81 -10.93
CA SER A 26 -20.71 13.87 -12.23
C SER A 26 -20.61 12.52 -12.91
N LYS A 27 -21.73 12.06 -13.47
CA LYS A 27 -21.81 10.75 -14.11
C LYS A 27 -20.78 10.64 -15.24
N GLU A 28 -20.70 11.66 -16.08
CA GLU A 28 -19.83 11.68 -17.25
C GLU A 28 -18.36 11.46 -16.89
N ARG A 29 -17.87 12.14 -15.83
CA ARG A 29 -16.50 11.97 -15.34
C ARG A 29 -16.27 10.62 -14.69
N LEU A 30 -17.25 10.13 -13.92
CA LEU A 30 -17.19 8.80 -13.31
C LEU A 30 -17.02 7.72 -14.39
N LEU A 31 -17.86 7.74 -15.43
CA LEU A 31 -17.78 6.78 -16.55
C LEU A 31 -16.44 6.90 -17.30
N GLN A 32 -15.95 8.11 -17.54
CA GLN A 32 -14.64 8.32 -18.17
C GLN A 32 -13.50 7.70 -17.35
N GLN A 33 -13.53 7.83 -16.02
CA GLN A 33 -12.52 7.23 -15.15
C GLN A 33 -12.63 5.70 -15.13
N ILE A 34 -13.85 5.14 -15.21
CA ILE A 34 -14.04 3.68 -15.34
C ILE A 34 -13.39 3.15 -16.62
N HIS A 35 -13.61 3.78 -17.77
CA HIS A 35 -12.94 3.38 -19.02
C HIS A 35 -11.42 3.50 -18.90
N SER A 36 -10.92 4.57 -18.26
CA SER A 36 -9.49 4.73 -18.05
C SER A 36 -8.89 3.63 -17.15
N MET A 37 -9.62 3.20 -16.12
CA MET A 37 -9.25 2.05 -15.28
C MET A 37 -9.24 0.74 -16.08
N GLN A 38 -10.22 0.54 -16.97
CA GLN A 38 -10.27 -0.62 -17.87
C GLN A 38 -9.04 -0.67 -18.80
N GLU A 39 -8.70 0.45 -19.43
CA GLU A 39 -7.53 0.58 -20.31
C GLU A 39 -6.21 0.27 -19.58
N ALA A 40 -6.09 0.72 -18.32
CA ALA A 40 -4.97 0.42 -17.44
C ALA A 40 -4.97 -1.02 -16.89
N GLY A 41 -5.97 -1.83 -17.23
CA GLY A 41 -6.06 -3.25 -16.87
C GLY A 41 -6.55 -3.53 -15.45
N MET A 42 -7.26 -2.60 -14.82
CA MET A 42 -7.91 -2.81 -13.51
C MET A 42 -9.08 -3.79 -13.64
N GLY A 43 -9.33 -4.58 -12.59
CA GLY A 43 -10.45 -5.54 -12.53
C GLY A 43 -11.75 -4.95 -12.01
N GLY A 44 -11.68 -3.80 -11.35
CA GLY A 44 -12.80 -3.17 -10.67
C GLY A 44 -12.37 -1.91 -9.94
N PHE A 45 -13.19 -1.46 -8.99
CA PHE A 45 -12.89 -0.31 -8.11
C PHE A 45 -13.73 -0.38 -6.83
N PHE A 46 -13.22 0.21 -5.74
CA PHE A 46 -14.00 0.51 -4.53
C PHE A 46 -14.51 1.96 -4.60
N MET A 47 -15.83 2.16 -4.54
CA MET A 47 -16.47 3.49 -4.56
C MET A 47 -16.35 4.16 -3.20
N HIS A 48 -15.19 4.75 -2.93
CA HIS A 48 -14.76 5.22 -1.61
C HIS A 48 -15.12 6.69 -1.39
N ALA A 49 -16.07 6.98 -0.50
CA ALA A 49 -16.34 8.35 -0.10
C ALA A 49 -15.15 8.90 0.70
N ARG A 50 -14.61 10.06 0.27
CA ARG A 50 -13.37 10.62 0.79
C ARG A 50 -13.52 12.09 1.17
N SER A 51 -12.59 12.58 1.98
CA SER A 51 -12.49 13.98 2.39
C SER A 51 -12.62 14.95 1.21
N GLY A 52 -13.38 16.02 1.42
CA GLY A 52 -13.75 16.99 0.39
C GLY A 52 -14.98 16.61 -0.46
N LEU A 53 -15.67 15.49 -0.17
CA LEU A 53 -16.93 15.13 -0.82
C LEU A 53 -18.02 16.19 -0.58
N SER A 54 -18.61 16.72 -1.66
CA SER A 54 -19.74 17.66 -1.59
C SER A 54 -21.04 17.06 -2.12
N THR A 55 -20.99 15.85 -2.69
CA THR A 55 -22.18 15.07 -3.03
C THR A 55 -22.73 14.42 -1.76
N PRO A 56 -24.01 14.65 -1.37
CA PRO A 56 -24.53 14.12 -0.12
C PRO A 56 -24.49 12.58 -0.06
N TYR A 57 -23.74 12.04 0.90
CA TYR A 57 -23.53 10.60 1.11
C TYR A 57 -24.85 9.85 1.39
N LEU A 58 -25.04 8.69 0.74
CA LEU A 58 -26.24 7.83 0.83
C LEU A 58 -27.58 8.53 0.53
N GLN A 59 -27.54 9.63 -0.22
CA GLN A 59 -28.74 10.30 -0.75
C GLN A 59 -28.96 9.96 -2.23
N GLU A 60 -30.02 10.53 -2.82
CA GLU A 60 -30.42 10.27 -4.21
C GLU A 60 -29.28 10.53 -5.23
N ASP A 61 -28.58 11.66 -5.13
CA ASP A 61 -27.46 12.00 -6.02
C ASP A 61 -26.31 10.98 -5.93
N TRP A 62 -26.00 10.49 -4.72
CA TRP A 62 -24.99 9.46 -4.48
C TRP A 62 -25.38 8.16 -5.17
N PHE A 63 -26.60 7.66 -4.92
CA PHE A 63 -27.06 6.41 -5.52
C PHE A 63 -27.28 6.51 -7.03
N ALA A 64 -27.59 7.68 -7.56
CA ALA A 64 -27.60 7.90 -9.01
C ALA A 64 -26.20 7.73 -9.64
N CYS A 65 -25.15 8.13 -8.92
CA CYS A 65 -23.76 7.89 -9.33
C CYS A 65 -23.39 6.42 -9.20
N VAL A 66 -23.70 5.79 -8.05
CA VAL A 66 -23.46 4.35 -7.81
C VAL A 66 -24.09 3.50 -8.90
N LYS A 67 -25.38 3.67 -9.18
CA LYS A 67 -26.08 2.92 -10.25
C LYS A 67 -25.39 3.06 -11.60
N SER A 68 -25.02 4.29 -11.97
CA SER A 68 -24.34 4.54 -13.25
C SER A 68 -22.98 3.82 -13.31
N CYS A 69 -22.25 3.75 -12.20
CA CYS A 69 -20.96 3.06 -12.14
C CYS A 69 -21.12 1.53 -12.15
N VAL A 70 -22.15 0.99 -11.50
CA VAL A 70 -22.48 -0.44 -11.51
C VAL A 70 -22.91 -0.87 -12.90
N ASP A 71 -23.80 -0.13 -13.55
CA ASP A 71 -24.24 -0.39 -14.93
C ASP A 71 -23.04 -0.41 -15.90
N GLU A 72 -22.14 0.57 -15.79
CA GLU A 72 -20.95 0.63 -16.65
C GLU A 72 -19.96 -0.48 -16.34
N ALA A 73 -19.77 -0.84 -15.07
CA ALA A 73 -18.93 -1.96 -14.69
C ALA A 73 -19.45 -3.29 -15.28
N ASP A 74 -20.77 -3.52 -15.27
CA ASP A 74 -21.39 -4.70 -15.88
C ASP A 74 -21.13 -4.74 -17.40
N LEU A 75 -21.35 -3.62 -18.09
CA LEU A 75 -21.09 -3.48 -19.53
C LEU A 75 -19.63 -3.79 -19.91
N LEU A 76 -18.69 -3.43 -19.05
CA LEU A 76 -17.25 -3.60 -19.26
C LEU A 76 -16.70 -4.91 -18.68
N GLY A 77 -17.52 -5.69 -17.96
CA GLY A 77 -17.10 -6.90 -17.26
C GLY A 77 -16.21 -6.65 -16.04
N MET A 78 -16.21 -5.43 -15.48
CA MET A 78 -15.48 -5.04 -14.28
C MET A 78 -16.31 -5.29 -13.02
N LYS A 79 -15.70 -5.12 -11.83
CA LYS A 79 -16.38 -5.22 -10.53
C LYS A 79 -16.52 -3.87 -9.83
N ALA A 80 -17.72 -3.55 -9.36
CA ALA A 80 -18.01 -2.34 -8.59
C ALA A 80 -18.20 -2.70 -7.12
N TRP A 81 -17.17 -2.49 -6.30
CA TRP A 81 -17.21 -2.84 -4.88
C TRP A 81 -17.80 -1.71 -4.05
N ILE A 82 -18.57 -2.09 -3.03
CA ILE A 82 -19.10 -1.16 -2.03
C ILE A 82 -17.98 -0.87 -1.03
N TYR A 83 -17.77 0.40 -0.74
CA TYR A 83 -17.05 0.87 0.44
C TYR A 83 -18.09 1.37 1.44
N ASP A 84 -18.09 0.87 2.67
CA ASP A 84 -19.27 0.95 3.56
C ASP A 84 -19.38 2.23 4.41
N GLU A 85 -18.44 3.16 4.27
CA GLU A 85 -18.33 4.35 5.12
C GLU A 85 -18.05 5.65 4.33
N ASN A 86 -18.38 6.80 4.93
CA ASN A 86 -17.91 8.11 4.48
C ASN A 86 -16.64 8.50 5.22
N GLY A 87 -15.49 8.13 4.66
CA GLY A 87 -14.19 8.18 5.32
C GLY A 87 -13.87 6.89 6.07
N TRP A 88 -13.23 7.01 7.22
CA TRP A 88 -12.72 5.89 8.01
C TRP A 88 -12.57 6.29 9.50
N PRO A 89 -12.77 5.37 10.46
CA PRO A 89 -12.98 3.93 10.29
C PRO A 89 -14.46 3.50 10.17
N SER A 90 -14.78 2.32 9.65
CA SER A 90 -16.17 1.86 9.49
C SER A 90 -16.96 1.77 10.79
N GLY A 91 -18.27 2.05 10.70
CA GLY A 91 -19.26 1.77 11.73
C GLY A 91 -20.15 2.95 12.12
N TYR A 92 -19.82 4.17 11.69
CA TYR A 92 -20.52 5.39 12.11
C TYR A 92 -21.49 5.95 11.05
N ALA A 93 -21.46 5.46 9.81
CA ALA A 93 -22.36 5.78 8.70
C ALA A 93 -22.46 7.30 8.42
N GLY A 94 -21.34 7.97 8.17
CA GLY A 94 -21.30 9.43 8.01
C GLY A 94 -21.81 10.19 9.26
N GLY A 95 -21.75 9.54 10.42
CA GLY A 95 -22.16 10.05 11.71
C GLY A 95 -23.64 9.81 12.04
N ALA A 96 -24.39 9.07 11.22
CA ALA A 96 -25.80 8.78 11.50
C ALA A 96 -25.97 7.93 12.77
N VAL A 97 -25.20 6.85 12.91
CA VAL A 97 -25.28 5.89 14.02
C VAL A 97 -25.02 6.54 15.40
N PRO A 98 -23.91 7.25 15.65
CA PRO A 98 -23.61 7.85 16.96
C PRO A 98 -24.62 8.92 17.41
N ARG A 99 -25.43 9.45 16.48
CA ARG A 99 -26.51 10.42 16.79
C ARG A 99 -27.81 9.75 17.24
N MET A 100 -28.00 8.46 16.94
CA MET A 100 -29.23 7.75 17.28
C MET A 100 -29.40 7.61 18.80
N ASP A 101 -28.33 7.23 19.49
CA ASP A 101 -28.36 7.04 20.94
C ASP A 101 -26.97 7.31 21.55
N ARG A 102 -26.93 7.82 22.78
CA ARG A 102 -25.69 7.96 23.56
C ARG A 102 -25.02 6.59 23.77
N ALA A 103 -25.81 5.53 23.93
CA ALA A 103 -25.32 4.17 24.08
C ALA A 103 -24.55 3.67 22.85
N PHE A 104 -24.70 4.28 21.66
CA PHE A 104 -23.99 3.84 20.46
C PHE A 104 -22.62 4.48 20.27
N ARG A 105 -22.32 5.53 21.03
CA ARG A 105 -21.05 6.25 20.94
C ARG A 105 -19.93 5.47 21.60
N ALA A 106 -18.72 5.61 21.07
CA ALA A 106 -17.52 4.95 21.57
C ALA A 106 -17.37 5.15 23.08
N LYS A 107 -16.96 4.07 23.76
CA LYS A 107 -16.80 4.01 25.22
C LYS A 107 -15.43 3.52 25.61
N ALA A 108 -14.91 4.08 26.69
CA ALA A 108 -13.63 3.67 27.28
C ALA A 108 -13.70 3.60 28.80
N LEU A 109 -12.93 2.70 29.40
CA LEU A 109 -12.62 2.71 30.82
C LEU A 109 -11.36 3.56 31.02
N VAL A 110 -11.49 4.69 31.71
CA VAL A 110 -10.41 5.68 31.88
C VAL A 110 -9.93 5.71 33.34
N MET A 111 -8.62 5.73 33.54
CA MET A 111 -8.02 5.91 34.87
C MET A 111 -7.56 7.36 35.07
N GLU A 112 -7.97 7.97 36.19
CA GLU A 112 -7.61 9.33 36.58
C GLU A 112 -6.96 9.33 37.98
N ALA A 113 -5.92 10.15 38.17
CA ALA A 113 -5.24 10.31 39.46
C ALA A 113 -5.93 11.34 40.38
N VAL A 114 -6.86 12.13 39.82
CA VAL A 114 -7.61 13.17 40.53
C VAL A 114 -9.09 12.91 40.33
N GLN A 115 -9.87 13.03 41.42
CA GLN A 115 -11.31 12.84 41.32
C GLN A 115 -11.93 13.93 40.45
N ARG A 116 -12.65 13.50 39.43
CA ARG A 116 -13.50 14.32 38.58
C ARG A 116 -14.94 14.29 39.08
N ALA A 117 -15.66 15.40 38.90
CA ALA A 117 -17.12 15.40 38.98
C ALA A 117 -17.71 14.55 37.84
N GLU A 118 -18.77 13.80 38.11
CA GLU A 118 -19.49 13.08 37.08
C GLU A 118 -20.28 14.06 36.21
N ASP A 119 -20.32 13.77 34.91
CA ASP A 119 -20.99 14.57 33.88
C ASP A 119 -21.55 13.65 32.79
N ASP A 120 -22.04 14.22 31.68
CA ASP A 120 -22.63 13.44 30.58
C ASP A 120 -21.60 12.56 29.84
N GLU A 121 -20.30 12.82 30.00
CA GLU A 121 -19.21 12.06 29.39
C GLU A 121 -18.59 11.07 30.39
N TYR A 122 -18.44 11.46 31.66
CA TYR A 122 -17.72 10.69 32.69
C TYR A 122 -18.65 10.20 33.80
N ARG A 123 -18.72 8.88 33.96
CA ARG A 123 -19.43 8.22 35.06
C ARG A 123 -18.47 7.41 35.93
N LEU A 124 -18.48 7.62 37.24
CA LEU A 124 -17.57 6.92 38.16
C LEU A 124 -18.00 5.45 38.31
N ILE A 125 -17.07 4.53 38.05
CA ILE A 125 -17.27 3.08 38.18
C ILE A 125 -16.71 2.57 39.50
N ALA A 126 -15.50 3.00 39.84
CA ALA A 126 -14.83 2.59 41.08
C ALA A 126 -13.79 3.65 41.50
N SER A 127 -13.41 3.61 42.77
CA SER A 127 -12.26 4.35 43.27
C SER A 127 -11.41 3.46 44.16
N ARG A 128 -10.10 3.66 44.10
CA ARG A 128 -9.14 3.06 45.02
C ARG A 128 -8.48 4.19 45.82
N PRO A 129 -8.68 4.23 47.15
CA PRO A 129 -8.07 5.26 47.98
C PRO A 129 -6.55 5.13 47.97
N ALA A 130 -5.86 6.25 48.19
CA ALA A 130 -4.43 6.29 48.41
C ALA A 130 -4.02 5.39 49.59
N GLU A 131 -3.09 4.47 49.37
CA GLU A 131 -2.27 3.89 50.44
C GLU A 131 -1.12 4.85 50.77
N ASP A 132 -0.59 4.83 52.00
CA ASP A 132 0.43 5.79 52.47
C ASP A 132 1.54 6.04 51.43
N GLY A 133 1.55 7.24 50.84
CA GLY A 133 2.53 7.69 49.84
C GLY A 133 2.16 7.51 48.36
N LYS A 134 0.99 6.93 48.02
CA LYS A 134 0.49 6.78 46.64
C LYS A 134 -0.68 7.73 46.33
N ALA A 135 -0.89 8.08 45.06
CA ALA A 135 -2.08 8.81 44.63
C ALA A 135 -3.32 7.90 44.64
N ALA A 136 -4.50 8.48 44.89
CA ALA A 136 -5.77 7.77 44.70
C ALA A 136 -6.04 7.58 43.20
N ASN A 137 -6.67 6.47 42.83
CA ASN A 137 -7.04 6.20 41.43
C ASN A 137 -8.55 6.10 41.30
N TYR A 138 -9.10 6.77 40.31
CA TYR A 138 -10.52 6.80 39.99
C TYR A 138 -10.71 6.21 38.59
N TYR A 139 -11.70 5.33 38.45
CA TYR A 139 -11.98 4.62 37.21
C TYR A 139 -13.34 5.06 36.70
N TYR A 140 -13.36 5.61 35.48
CA TYR A 140 -14.56 6.17 34.87
C TYR A 140 -14.93 5.40 33.60
N GLU A 141 -16.23 5.22 33.39
CA GLU A 141 -16.74 5.02 32.04
C GLU A 141 -16.78 6.39 31.36
N TRP A 142 -16.07 6.50 30.25
CA TRP A 142 -16.09 7.65 29.36
C TRP A 142 -16.92 7.33 28.12
N VAL A 143 -17.74 8.30 27.70
CA VAL A 143 -18.46 8.27 26.43
C VAL A 143 -17.98 9.41 25.55
N GLN A 144 -17.64 9.09 24.31
CA GLN A 144 -17.16 10.08 23.37
C GLN A 144 -18.25 11.14 23.06
N PRO A 145 -17.95 12.44 23.20
CA PRO A 145 -18.88 13.50 22.83
C PRO A 145 -19.01 13.64 21.32
N LEU A 146 -20.14 14.19 20.88
CA LEU A 146 -20.32 14.65 19.50
C LEU A 146 -19.50 15.93 19.26
N GLY A 147 -19.29 16.27 17.99
CA GLY A 147 -18.65 17.52 17.56
C GLY A 147 -17.28 17.34 16.92
N GLN A 148 -16.86 16.12 16.62
CA GLN A 148 -15.58 15.87 15.96
C GLN A 148 -15.71 16.03 14.45
N GLU A 149 -14.91 16.93 13.86
CA GLU A 149 -14.93 17.23 12.42
C GLU A 149 -14.70 15.98 11.57
N ARG A 150 -13.77 15.10 11.98
CA ARG A 150 -13.48 13.82 11.33
C ARG A 150 -14.71 12.92 11.16
N PHE A 151 -15.71 13.04 12.04
CA PHE A 151 -16.93 12.24 12.03
C PHE A 151 -18.15 13.08 11.66
N GLU A 152 -17.98 14.08 10.78
CA GLU A 152 -19.06 14.96 10.33
C GLU A 152 -19.72 15.71 11.50
N LEU A 153 -18.94 16.18 12.48
CA LEU A 153 -19.41 16.76 13.75
C LEU A 153 -20.15 15.75 14.66
N ALA A 154 -19.97 14.45 14.45
CA ALA A 154 -20.45 13.39 15.35
C ALA A 154 -19.30 12.86 16.24
N SER A 155 -19.27 11.55 16.47
CA SER A 155 -18.25 10.79 17.17
C SER A 155 -18.03 9.46 16.45
N TYR A 156 -17.06 8.66 16.90
CA TYR A 156 -17.03 7.24 16.56
C TYR A 156 -18.07 6.45 17.39
N VAL A 157 -18.09 5.13 17.23
CA VAL A 157 -19.10 4.23 17.77
C VAL A 157 -18.52 3.12 18.65
N ASP A 158 -19.38 2.50 19.46
CA ASP A 158 -19.05 1.37 20.32
C ASP A 158 -19.35 0.05 19.58
N LEU A 159 -18.36 -0.48 18.87
CA LEU A 159 -18.48 -1.74 18.13
C LEU A 159 -18.55 -2.99 19.02
N LEU A 160 -18.40 -2.84 20.35
CA LEU A 160 -18.64 -3.91 21.31
C LEU A 160 -20.13 -4.03 21.68
N HIS A 161 -20.95 -3.03 21.34
CA HIS A 161 -22.37 -3.02 21.66
C HIS A 161 -23.20 -3.73 20.56
N PRO A 162 -24.05 -4.72 20.91
CA PRO A 162 -24.70 -5.60 19.93
C PRO A 162 -25.67 -4.91 18.96
N GLN A 163 -26.17 -3.72 19.31
CA GLN A 163 -27.11 -2.98 18.45
C GLN A 163 -26.43 -1.98 17.50
N VAL A 164 -25.16 -1.65 17.72
CA VAL A 164 -24.47 -0.61 16.95
C VAL A 164 -24.27 -1.05 15.51
N THR A 165 -23.77 -2.26 15.30
CA THR A 165 -23.55 -2.81 13.96
C THR A 165 -24.85 -3.06 13.22
N GLN A 166 -25.92 -3.41 13.93
CA GLN A 166 -27.25 -3.51 13.31
C GLN A 166 -27.73 -2.14 12.80
N ALA A 167 -27.58 -1.08 13.61
CA ALA A 167 -27.90 0.28 13.19
C ALA A 167 -27.02 0.76 12.03
N PHE A 168 -25.74 0.34 12.00
CA PHE A 168 -24.83 0.59 10.89
C PHE A 168 -25.30 -0.09 9.59
N ILE A 169 -25.57 -1.40 9.62
CA ILE A 169 -26.10 -2.17 8.49
C ILE A 169 -27.41 -1.57 7.96
N GLU A 170 -28.32 -1.17 8.86
CA GLU A 170 -29.57 -0.51 8.48
C GLU A 170 -29.35 0.85 7.81
N SER A 171 -28.35 1.60 8.27
CA SER A 171 -28.03 2.94 7.75
C SER A 171 -27.23 2.92 6.45
N THR A 172 -26.46 1.85 6.18
CA THR A 172 -25.55 1.77 5.03
C THR A 172 -25.89 0.60 4.11
N HIS A 173 -25.59 -0.63 4.53
CA HIS A 173 -25.68 -1.85 3.74
C HIS A 173 -27.08 -2.09 3.16
N ASN A 174 -28.13 -1.91 3.97
CA ASN A 174 -29.51 -2.05 3.52
C ASN A 174 -29.90 -0.97 2.49
N ARG A 175 -29.32 0.24 2.57
CA ARG A 175 -29.54 1.29 1.56
C ARG A 175 -28.93 0.87 0.21
N TYR A 176 -27.73 0.28 0.20
CA TYR A 176 -27.17 -0.29 -1.03
C TYR A 176 -28.01 -1.44 -1.57
N LYS A 177 -28.49 -2.34 -0.69
CA LYS A 177 -29.40 -3.42 -1.09
C LYS A 177 -30.68 -2.90 -1.74
N ASP A 178 -31.30 -1.88 -1.16
CA ASP A 178 -32.52 -1.28 -1.71
C ASP A 178 -32.31 -0.67 -3.11
N GLU A 179 -31.14 -0.07 -3.34
CA GLU A 179 -30.86 0.70 -4.55
C GLU A 179 -30.22 -0.12 -5.68
N VAL A 180 -29.32 -1.06 -5.34
CA VAL A 180 -28.50 -1.85 -6.30
C VAL A 180 -28.40 -3.34 -5.93
N GLY A 181 -29.24 -3.84 -5.01
CA GLY A 181 -29.18 -5.23 -4.55
C GLY A 181 -29.48 -6.29 -5.61
N HIS A 182 -29.99 -5.90 -6.78
CA HIS A 182 -30.21 -6.82 -7.91
C HIS A 182 -28.91 -7.19 -8.64
N ASP A 183 -27.83 -6.44 -8.42
CA ASP A 183 -26.50 -6.66 -9.01
C ASP A 183 -25.53 -7.38 -8.03
N PHE A 184 -26.01 -7.70 -6.82
CA PHE A 184 -25.25 -8.44 -5.82
C PHE A 184 -24.90 -9.84 -6.31
N ALA A 185 -23.76 -10.36 -5.84
CA ALA A 185 -23.18 -11.63 -6.28
C ALA A 185 -22.83 -11.71 -7.78
N GLY A 186 -22.87 -10.57 -8.48
CA GLY A 186 -22.55 -10.43 -9.90
C GLY A 186 -21.53 -9.32 -10.10
N THR A 187 -22.00 -8.15 -10.51
CA THR A 187 -21.17 -6.96 -10.76
C THR A 187 -20.72 -6.30 -9.46
N ILE A 188 -21.53 -6.41 -8.40
CA ILE A 188 -21.15 -6.06 -7.03
C ILE A 188 -20.79 -7.36 -6.30
N PRO A 189 -19.49 -7.68 -6.15
CA PRO A 189 -19.07 -8.94 -5.55
C PRO A 189 -19.02 -8.89 -4.02
N GLY A 190 -18.95 -7.69 -3.41
CA GLY A 190 -18.75 -7.59 -1.97
C GLY A 190 -18.66 -6.17 -1.42
N VAL A 191 -18.46 -6.12 -0.11
CA VAL A 191 -18.33 -4.91 0.70
C VAL A 191 -16.95 -4.85 1.35
N PHE A 192 -16.34 -3.68 1.29
CA PHE A 192 -15.11 -3.31 2.00
C PHE A 192 -15.45 -2.55 3.27
N SER A 193 -14.87 -2.99 4.39
CA SER A 193 -14.85 -2.26 5.65
C SER A 193 -13.44 -1.84 6.01
N ASP A 194 -13.30 -0.60 6.45
CA ASP A 194 -12.02 0.06 6.69
C ASP A 194 -11.73 0.30 8.17
N GLU A 195 -10.56 -0.14 8.62
CA GLU A 195 -9.97 0.12 9.94
C GLU A 195 -10.90 -0.01 11.18
N ALA A 196 -11.92 -0.86 11.13
CA ALA A 196 -12.83 -1.01 12.28
C ALA A 196 -12.06 -1.39 13.56
N CYS A 197 -12.38 -0.75 14.68
CA CYS A 197 -11.61 -0.90 15.91
C CYS A 197 -12.48 -1.03 17.17
N ALA A 198 -11.94 -1.70 18.18
CA ALA A 198 -12.61 -1.91 19.47
C ALA A 198 -12.62 -0.63 20.32
N LEU A 199 -11.61 0.23 20.15
CA LEU A 199 -11.52 1.53 20.79
C LEU A 199 -10.77 2.52 19.90
N LEU A 200 -11.42 3.63 19.56
CA LEU A 200 -10.77 4.80 18.97
C LEU A 200 -10.49 5.85 20.06
N TRP A 201 -9.30 5.78 20.67
CA TRP A 201 -8.90 6.69 21.75
C TRP A 201 -7.85 7.70 21.28
N LEU A 202 -8.22 8.97 21.24
CA LEU A 202 -7.39 10.04 20.68
C LEU A 202 -6.63 10.87 21.72
N ASP A 203 -6.64 10.47 23.00
CA ASP A 203 -5.91 11.17 24.07
C ASP A 203 -4.86 10.26 24.73
N PRO A 204 -3.66 10.12 24.14
CA PRO A 204 -2.63 9.21 24.66
C PRO A 204 -2.10 9.62 26.05
N SER A 205 -2.41 10.82 26.54
CA SER A 205 -1.98 11.26 27.88
C SER A 205 -2.79 10.62 29.01
N ARG A 206 -3.96 10.05 28.69
CA ARG A 206 -4.89 9.46 29.64
C ARG A 206 -5.02 7.94 29.41
N PRO A 207 -4.68 7.10 30.40
CA PRO A 207 -4.77 5.66 30.26
C PRO A 207 -6.22 5.21 30.07
N ALA A 208 -6.48 4.50 28.98
CA ALA A 208 -7.81 4.05 28.60
C ALA A 208 -7.79 2.60 28.08
N LEU A 209 -8.94 1.93 28.21
CA LEU A 209 -9.16 0.57 27.74
C LEU A 209 -10.57 0.43 27.13
N PRO A 210 -10.80 -0.48 26.16
CA PRO A 210 -12.13 -0.67 25.55
C PRO A 210 -13.24 -0.93 26.57
N TRP A 211 -14.42 -0.35 26.38
CA TRP A 211 -15.52 -0.56 27.31
C TRP A 211 -16.85 -0.50 26.57
N THR A 212 -17.89 -1.09 27.17
CA THR A 212 -19.28 -1.00 26.68
C THR A 212 -20.23 -0.96 27.86
N GLU A 213 -21.44 -0.45 27.61
CA GLU A 213 -22.51 -0.50 28.60
C GLU A 213 -22.77 -1.94 29.06
N GLY A 214 -22.91 -2.14 30.37
CA GLY A 214 -23.18 -3.45 30.97
C GLY A 214 -21.97 -4.40 31.06
N PHE A 215 -20.76 -3.97 30.67
CA PHE A 215 -19.57 -4.83 30.61
C PHE A 215 -19.34 -5.66 31.88
N ALA A 216 -19.43 -5.06 33.07
CA ALA A 216 -19.20 -5.75 34.34
C ALA A 216 -20.18 -6.93 34.58
N ALA A 217 -21.44 -6.80 34.15
CA ALA A 217 -22.43 -7.86 34.26
C ALA A 217 -22.14 -9.01 33.27
N ILE A 218 -21.75 -8.67 32.04
CA ILE A 218 -21.35 -9.64 31.02
C ILE A 218 -20.10 -10.40 31.50
N PHE A 219 -19.14 -9.69 32.09
CA PHE A 219 -17.94 -10.25 32.67
C PHE A 219 -18.25 -11.26 33.79
N TYR A 220 -19.10 -10.87 34.75
CA TYR A 220 -19.51 -11.77 35.83
C TYR A 220 -20.16 -13.05 35.29
N ASN A 221 -21.04 -12.92 34.29
CA ASN A 221 -21.70 -14.07 33.68
C ASN A 221 -20.73 -14.99 32.91
N SER A 222 -19.65 -14.44 32.37
CA SER A 222 -18.67 -15.18 31.56
C SER A 222 -17.63 -15.91 32.42
N TYR A 223 -17.20 -15.30 33.54
CA TYR A 223 -16.06 -15.80 34.34
C TYR A 223 -16.39 -16.12 35.81
N GLY A 224 -17.58 -15.77 36.28
CA GLY A 224 -18.07 -16.15 37.62
C GLY A 224 -17.50 -15.33 38.78
N TYR A 225 -16.90 -14.17 38.52
CA TYR A 225 -16.43 -13.24 39.56
C TYR A 225 -16.64 -11.78 39.17
N ASP A 226 -16.69 -10.90 40.18
CA ASP A 226 -16.95 -9.46 40.00
C ASP A 226 -15.66 -8.73 39.59
N LEU A 227 -15.73 -8.01 38.47
CA LEU A 227 -14.61 -7.22 37.96
C LEU A 227 -14.41 -5.92 38.75
N ILE A 228 -15.48 -5.30 39.26
CA ILE A 228 -15.42 -3.94 39.82
C ILE A 228 -14.43 -3.82 41.00
N PRO A 229 -14.41 -4.74 41.99
CA PRO A 229 -13.41 -4.72 43.06
C PRO A 229 -11.97 -4.90 42.56
N LEU A 230 -11.80 -5.51 41.39
CA LEU A 230 -10.51 -5.90 40.81
C LEU A 230 -10.10 -5.02 39.62
N ILE A 231 -10.88 -3.97 39.30
CA ILE A 231 -10.73 -3.19 38.07
C ILE A 231 -9.36 -2.48 37.96
N HIS A 232 -8.75 -2.19 39.11
CA HIS A 232 -7.42 -1.61 39.20
C HIS A 232 -6.33 -2.50 38.59
N TYR A 233 -6.53 -3.83 38.57
CA TYR A 233 -5.59 -4.75 37.93
C TYR A 233 -5.52 -4.60 36.41
N LEU A 234 -6.51 -3.96 35.78
CA LEU A 234 -6.45 -3.65 34.34
C LEU A 234 -5.37 -2.61 34.01
N PHE A 235 -4.98 -1.79 34.99
CA PHE A 235 -4.01 -0.71 34.84
C PHE A 235 -2.72 -1.00 35.61
N ILE A 236 -2.83 -1.50 36.83
CA ILE A 236 -1.73 -1.61 37.80
C ILE A 236 -1.26 -3.06 37.90
N GLU A 237 0.05 -3.27 37.95
CA GLU A 237 0.67 -4.58 38.13
C GLU A 237 0.80 -4.91 39.62
N GLU A 238 -0.13 -5.72 40.14
CA GLU A 238 -0.17 -6.20 41.53
C GLU A 238 -0.52 -7.71 41.58
N GLU A 239 -0.57 -8.33 42.76
CA GLU A 239 -0.84 -9.78 42.85
C GLU A 239 -2.12 -10.17 42.09
N SER A 240 -2.04 -11.20 41.23
CA SER A 240 -3.15 -11.71 40.39
C SER A 240 -3.58 -10.88 39.18
N TYR A 241 -2.88 -9.78 38.84
CA TYR A 241 -3.31 -8.91 37.72
C TYR A 241 -3.47 -9.65 36.38
N LYS A 242 -2.55 -10.59 36.09
CA LYS A 242 -2.48 -11.30 34.81
C LYS A 242 -3.76 -12.04 34.47
N LYS A 243 -4.40 -12.67 35.46
CA LYS A 243 -5.67 -13.40 35.25
C LYS A 243 -6.80 -12.43 34.90
N VAL A 244 -6.91 -11.31 35.62
CA VAL A 244 -7.99 -10.34 35.43
C VAL A 244 -7.87 -9.64 34.08
N ARG A 245 -6.66 -9.22 33.68
CA ARG A 245 -6.42 -8.65 32.35
C ARG A 245 -6.73 -9.63 31.23
N TYR A 246 -6.32 -10.89 31.42
CA TYR A 246 -6.55 -11.93 30.44
C TYR A 246 -8.04 -12.17 30.19
N ASP A 247 -8.82 -12.39 31.24
CA ASP A 247 -10.26 -12.62 31.13
C ASP A 247 -10.98 -11.38 30.56
N TYR A 248 -10.51 -10.17 30.93
CA TYR A 248 -11.03 -8.91 30.40
C TYR A 248 -10.83 -8.82 28.88
N TRP A 249 -9.59 -8.95 28.40
CA TRP A 249 -9.27 -8.85 26.98
C TRP A 249 -9.94 -9.94 26.16
N ARG A 250 -10.04 -11.15 26.71
CA ARG A 250 -10.82 -12.21 26.06
C ARG A 250 -12.28 -11.85 25.86
N LEU A 251 -12.91 -11.21 26.84
CA LEU A 251 -14.30 -10.77 26.70
C LEU A 251 -14.42 -9.63 25.69
N VAL A 252 -13.50 -8.65 25.70
CA VAL A 252 -13.48 -7.59 24.67
C VAL A 252 -13.42 -8.23 23.27
N MET A 253 -12.56 -9.24 23.08
CA MET A 253 -12.43 -9.92 21.79
C MET A 253 -13.63 -10.79 21.42
N ASP A 254 -14.27 -11.41 22.41
CA ASP A 254 -15.52 -12.15 22.19
C ASP A 254 -16.61 -11.20 21.70
N LEU A 255 -16.76 -10.04 22.35
CA LEU A 255 -17.77 -9.03 22.01
C LEU A 255 -17.49 -8.39 20.65
N PHE A 256 -16.25 -7.98 20.38
CA PHE A 256 -15.91 -7.33 19.11
C PHE A 256 -16.14 -8.27 17.93
N ALA A 257 -15.67 -9.52 18.02
CA ALA A 257 -15.87 -10.49 16.95
C ALA A 257 -17.35 -10.85 16.72
N GLU A 258 -18.13 -11.02 17.79
CA GLU A 258 -19.55 -11.38 17.67
C GLU A 258 -20.40 -10.21 17.16
N ASN A 259 -20.20 -9.01 17.71
CA ASN A 259 -21.08 -7.87 17.46
C ASN A 259 -20.71 -7.11 16.18
N TYR A 260 -19.45 -7.15 15.76
CA TYR A 260 -19.01 -6.46 14.55
C TYR A 260 -18.71 -7.43 13.39
N ALA A 261 -17.55 -8.09 13.39
CA ALA A 261 -17.05 -8.82 12.23
C ALA A 261 -18.02 -9.93 11.79
N LYS A 262 -18.53 -10.72 12.74
CA LYS A 262 -19.50 -11.78 12.45
C LYS A 262 -20.87 -11.25 12.02
N ALA A 263 -21.32 -10.12 12.56
CA ALA A 263 -22.60 -9.53 12.17
C ALA A 263 -22.57 -9.05 10.71
N VAL A 264 -21.50 -8.34 10.30
CA VAL A 264 -21.29 -7.92 8.90
C VAL A 264 -21.11 -9.13 7.99
N TYR A 265 -20.30 -10.11 8.41
CA TYR A 265 -20.12 -11.38 7.70
C TYR A 265 -21.44 -12.10 7.42
N GLN A 266 -22.30 -12.24 8.43
CA GLN A 266 -23.59 -12.91 8.30
C GLN A 266 -24.55 -12.17 7.38
N TRP A 267 -24.54 -10.84 7.41
CA TRP A 267 -25.31 -10.05 6.46
C TRP A 267 -24.79 -10.27 5.04
N CYS A 268 -23.47 -10.19 4.82
CA CYS A 268 -22.88 -10.44 3.50
C CYS A 268 -23.18 -11.84 2.97
N GLU A 269 -23.06 -12.88 3.81
CA GLU A 269 -23.44 -14.27 3.45
C GLU A 269 -24.91 -14.37 3.04
N ALA A 270 -25.81 -13.70 3.76
CA ALA A 270 -27.24 -13.73 3.45
C ALA A 270 -27.57 -13.08 2.09
N GLU A 271 -26.76 -12.11 1.67
CA GLU A 271 -26.91 -11.38 0.41
C GLU A 271 -26.01 -11.91 -0.73
N GLY A 272 -25.23 -12.97 -0.49
CA GLY A 272 -24.32 -13.57 -1.48
C GLY A 272 -23.09 -12.70 -1.80
N LEU A 273 -22.67 -11.86 -0.86
CA LEU A 273 -21.57 -10.91 -1.01
C LEU A 273 -20.32 -11.37 -0.26
N PHE A 274 -19.15 -11.04 -0.81
CA PHE A 274 -17.91 -11.11 -0.06
C PHE A 274 -17.82 -9.98 0.97
N PHE A 275 -17.26 -10.30 2.12
CA PHE A 275 -16.89 -9.34 3.15
C PHE A 275 -15.37 -9.29 3.17
N THR A 276 -14.84 -8.13 2.86
CA THR A 276 -13.40 -7.84 2.82
C THR A 276 -13.11 -6.56 3.56
N GLY A 277 -11.84 -6.30 3.83
CA GLY A 277 -11.42 -5.14 4.62
C GLY A 277 -10.18 -5.44 5.43
N HIS A 278 -9.84 -4.52 6.30
CA HIS A 278 -8.78 -4.68 7.30
C HIS A 278 -9.17 -3.94 8.59
N LEU A 279 -8.32 -4.01 9.60
CA LEU A 279 -8.58 -3.46 10.93
C LEU A 279 -7.53 -2.39 11.25
N MET A 280 -7.82 -1.56 12.24
CA MET A 280 -6.88 -0.54 12.68
C MET A 280 -5.61 -1.16 13.30
N ALA A 281 -4.44 -0.69 12.87
CA ALA A 281 -3.14 -0.90 13.53
C ALA A 281 -2.78 -2.39 13.79
N GLU A 282 -2.81 -3.18 12.72
CA GLU A 282 -2.55 -4.63 12.73
C GLU A 282 -1.06 -5.00 12.78
N ASP A 283 -0.20 -4.02 12.58
CA ASP A 283 1.23 -4.09 12.31
C ASP A 283 2.11 -4.23 13.56
N ASN A 284 1.56 -3.98 14.75
CA ASN A 284 2.30 -4.03 16.00
C ASN A 284 1.44 -4.58 17.14
N LEU A 285 1.97 -5.48 17.98
CA LEU A 285 1.20 -6.05 19.10
C LEU A 285 0.70 -5.01 20.12
N VAL A 286 1.48 -3.96 20.41
CA VAL A 286 1.04 -2.89 21.32
C VAL A 286 -0.07 -2.07 20.68
N TYR A 287 0.07 -1.70 19.41
CA TYR A 287 -0.99 -0.98 18.73
C TYR A 287 -2.25 -1.82 18.59
N GLN A 288 -2.11 -3.11 18.27
CA GLN A 288 -3.23 -4.02 18.34
C GLN A 288 -3.90 -3.95 19.71
N MET A 289 -3.17 -4.02 20.83
CA MET A 289 -3.77 -3.87 22.17
C MET A 289 -4.44 -2.51 22.42
N GLU A 290 -3.98 -1.43 21.79
CA GLU A 290 -4.56 -0.09 21.93
C GLU A 290 -5.87 0.08 21.14
N TRP A 291 -5.95 -0.52 19.95
CA TRP A 291 -7.02 -0.27 18.98
C TRP A 291 -8.00 -1.44 18.82
N VAL A 292 -7.51 -2.68 18.74
CA VAL A 292 -8.27 -3.84 18.23
C VAL A 292 -8.23 -5.06 19.14
N GLY A 293 -7.05 -5.50 19.55
CA GLY A 293 -6.75 -6.71 20.32
C GLY A 293 -6.23 -7.83 19.42
N ASP A 294 -7.03 -8.85 19.13
CA ASP A 294 -6.65 -9.98 18.28
C ASP A 294 -7.27 -9.84 16.89
N VAL A 295 -6.47 -9.35 15.93
CA VAL A 295 -6.88 -9.15 14.53
C VAL A 295 -7.19 -10.47 13.83
N MET A 296 -6.40 -11.52 14.11
CA MET A 296 -6.57 -12.83 13.47
C MET A 296 -7.94 -13.41 13.78
N ARG A 297 -8.46 -13.18 14.98
CA ARG A 297 -9.80 -13.62 15.37
C ARG A 297 -10.91 -13.05 14.49
N GLN A 298 -10.74 -11.83 14.01
CA GLN A 298 -11.73 -11.17 13.15
C GLN A 298 -11.68 -11.76 11.73
N TYR A 299 -10.50 -12.12 11.21
CA TYR A 299 -10.32 -12.72 9.89
C TYR A 299 -11.10 -14.03 9.69
N GLU A 300 -11.50 -14.72 10.77
CA GLU A 300 -12.42 -15.85 10.68
C GLU A 300 -13.69 -15.46 9.91
N TYR A 301 -14.23 -14.30 10.26
CA TYR A 301 -15.48 -13.72 9.77
C TYR A 301 -15.22 -12.71 8.66
N MET A 302 -14.28 -13.00 7.76
CA MET A 302 -14.10 -12.26 6.51
C MET A 302 -14.00 -13.26 5.36
N HIS A 303 -14.73 -13.06 4.28
CA HIS A 303 -14.62 -13.94 3.10
C HIS A 303 -13.25 -13.81 2.45
N ILE A 304 -12.76 -12.58 2.38
CA ILE A 304 -11.45 -12.20 1.86
C ILE A 304 -10.82 -11.33 2.95
N PRO A 305 -10.04 -11.88 3.88
CA PRO A 305 -9.40 -11.06 4.90
C PRO A 305 -8.31 -10.21 4.25
N GLY A 306 -8.12 -8.99 4.75
CA GLY A 306 -7.16 -8.04 4.23
C GLY A 306 -6.20 -7.54 5.29
N LEU A 307 -5.20 -6.79 4.83
CA LEU A 307 -4.27 -6.03 5.66
C LEU A 307 -4.12 -4.61 5.13
N ASP A 308 -3.66 -3.72 5.99
CA ASP A 308 -3.19 -2.39 5.60
C ASP A 308 -1.66 -2.30 5.53
N HIS A 309 -1.14 -1.86 4.37
CA HIS A 309 0.29 -1.65 4.13
C HIS A 309 0.56 -0.26 3.58
N LEU A 310 0.66 0.69 4.49
CA LEU A 310 1.06 2.05 4.20
C LEU A 310 2.60 2.17 4.15
N GLY A 311 3.12 3.12 3.37
CA GLY A 311 4.53 3.46 3.31
C GLY A 311 5.38 2.56 2.39
N ARG A 312 6.70 2.68 2.48
CA ARG A 312 7.70 1.98 1.63
C ARG A 312 8.37 0.78 2.30
N GLN A 313 8.06 0.51 3.56
CA GLN A 313 8.81 -0.41 4.41
C GLN A 313 8.50 -1.88 4.11
N ILE A 314 9.52 -2.60 3.65
CA ILE A 314 9.48 -4.06 3.51
C ILE A 314 10.79 -4.70 4.00
N HIS A 315 11.18 -4.41 5.25
CA HIS A 315 12.25 -5.10 5.98
C HIS A 315 13.70 -5.00 5.44
N LYS A 316 13.96 -4.64 4.16
CA LYS A 316 15.29 -4.78 3.54
C LYS A 316 15.95 -3.49 3.02
N SER A 317 15.33 -2.33 3.16
CA SER A 317 16.03 -1.07 2.89
C SER A 317 17.05 -0.82 4.01
N SER A 318 18.22 -0.28 3.68
CA SER A 318 19.21 0.19 4.66
C SER A 318 18.73 1.41 5.47
N MET A 319 17.42 1.68 5.48
CA MET A 319 16.78 2.91 5.97
C MET A 319 16.07 2.74 7.30
N GLU A 320 15.95 1.54 7.86
CA GLU A 320 15.29 1.37 9.17
C GLU A 320 15.96 0.36 10.09
N LEU A 321 16.76 0.93 10.99
CA LEU A 321 16.90 0.48 12.37
C LEU A 321 16.80 1.72 13.27
N SER A 322 15.79 2.58 13.06
CA SER A 322 15.43 3.54 14.10
C SER A 322 14.63 2.79 15.17
N GLU A 323 14.73 3.19 16.44
CA GLU A 323 14.06 2.51 17.57
C GLU A 323 12.51 2.47 17.43
N ALA A 324 11.94 3.11 16.40
CA ALA A 324 10.52 3.15 16.05
C ALA A 324 10.13 2.30 14.82
N SER A 325 11.05 1.54 14.24
CA SER A 325 10.78 0.79 13.00
C SER A 325 10.31 -0.65 13.27
N TYR A 326 9.01 -0.88 13.08
CA TYR A 326 8.37 -2.19 13.02
C TYR A 326 8.34 -2.71 11.58
N THR A 327 8.20 -4.03 11.40
CA THR A 327 8.08 -4.64 10.05
C THR A 327 6.64 -4.98 9.72
N THR A 328 6.24 -4.77 8.48
CA THR A 328 4.91 -5.15 7.96
C THR A 328 4.73 -6.67 7.78
N VAL A 329 5.78 -7.47 8.06
CA VAL A 329 5.73 -8.94 8.00
C VAL A 329 4.70 -9.50 8.99
N LEU A 330 4.53 -8.87 10.16
CA LEU A 330 3.55 -9.30 11.15
C LEU A 330 2.13 -9.29 10.54
N SER A 331 1.67 -8.17 9.98
CA SER A 331 0.36 -8.06 9.31
C SER A 331 0.19 -9.09 8.20
N ALA A 332 1.16 -9.18 7.28
CA ALA A 332 1.10 -10.11 6.15
C ALA A 332 1.04 -11.58 6.57
N LYS A 333 1.80 -11.98 7.59
CA LYS A 333 1.79 -13.35 8.11
C LYS A 333 0.53 -13.63 8.94
N GLN A 334 -0.02 -12.67 9.68
CA GLN A 334 -1.29 -12.87 10.41
C GLN A 334 -2.44 -13.18 9.45
N VAL A 335 -2.66 -12.35 8.43
CA VAL A 335 -3.76 -12.53 7.49
C VAL A 335 -3.58 -13.81 6.65
N SER A 336 -2.36 -14.03 6.14
CA SER A 336 -2.10 -15.19 5.28
C SER A 336 -2.15 -16.52 6.04
N SER A 337 -1.83 -16.53 7.34
CA SER A 337 -1.94 -17.72 8.18
C SER A 337 -3.40 -18.15 8.36
N ILE A 338 -4.28 -17.21 8.69
CA ILE A 338 -5.71 -17.52 8.87
C ILE A 338 -6.36 -17.91 7.55
N ALA A 339 -6.04 -17.20 6.46
CA ALA A 339 -6.53 -17.57 5.14
C ALA A 339 -6.07 -18.97 4.72
N HIS A 340 -4.79 -19.31 4.93
CA HIS A 340 -4.25 -20.63 4.62
C HIS A 340 -4.94 -21.73 5.46
N GLN A 341 -5.02 -21.54 6.77
CA GLN A 341 -5.64 -22.50 7.71
C GLN A 341 -7.13 -22.72 7.42
N LEU A 342 -7.87 -21.69 7.01
CA LEU A 342 -9.30 -21.78 6.71
C LEU A 342 -9.60 -22.08 5.23
N GLY A 343 -8.58 -22.18 4.37
CA GLY A 343 -8.75 -22.42 2.94
C GLY A 343 -9.41 -21.25 2.20
N LYS A 344 -9.21 -20.03 2.67
CA LYS A 344 -9.67 -18.82 1.96
C LYS A 344 -8.76 -18.58 0.77
N GLU A 345 -9.34 -18.44 -0.41
CA GLU A 345 -8.58 -18.38 -1.67
C GLU A 345 -7.85 -17.04 -1.85
N ARG A 346 -8.42 -15.96 -1.31
CA ARG A 346 -7.94 -14.60 -1.51
C ARG A 346 -7.59 -13.89 -0.21
N CYS A 347 -6.51 -13.12 -0.25
CA CYS A 347 -6.10 -12.18 0.79
C CYS A 347 -5.87 -10.82 0.16
N LEU A 348 -6.52 -9.80 0.70
CA LEU A 348 -6.41 -8.42 0.21
C LEU A 348 -5.24 -7.68 0.88
N SER A 349 -4.68 -6.71 0.18
CA SER A 349 -3.88 -5.64 0.79
C SER A 349 -4.29 -4.30 0.22
N GLU A 350 -4.60 -3.37 1.11
CA GLU A 350 -4.46 -1.94 0.84
C GLU A 350 -2.96 -1.62 0.80
N LEU A 351 -2.52 -0.86 -0.21
CA LEU A 351 -1.11 -0.59 -0.42
C LEU A 351 -0.83 0.66 -1.26
N PHE A 352 0.43 1.10 -1.22
CA PHE A 352 1.01 2.31 -1.84
C PHE A 352 0.73 3.62 -1.12
N ALA A 353 -0.30 3.72 -0.29
CA ALA A 353 -0.55 4.94 0.46
C ALA A 353 0.72 5.41 1.18
N CYS A 354 0.97 6.70 1.23
CA CYS A 354 2.18 7.29 1.81
C CYS A 354 3.52 6.96 1.11
N ALA A 355 3.55 6.22 0.00
CA ALA A 355 4.80 5.96 -0.71
C ALA A 355 5.33 7.17 -1.53
N GLY A 356 4.54 8.25 -1.65
CA GLY A 356 4.94 9.50 -2.30
C GLY A 356 4.83 9.51 -3.82
N GLN A 357 4.78 10.70 -4.42
CA GLN A 357 4.54 10.86 -5.87
C GLN A 357 5.67 10.32 -6.76
N GLY A 358 6.84 10.00 -6.19
CA GLY A 358 7.96 9.35 -6.90
C GLY A 358 7.83 7.84 -7.07
N PHE A 359 6.77 7.22 -6.53
CA PHE A 359 6.62 5.76 -6.50
C PHE A 359 6.19 5.17 -7.86
N ASP A 360 7.18 4.92 -8.71
CA ASP A 360 7.01 4.41 -10.08
C ASP A 360 6.51 2.94 -10.14
N PRO A 361 6.05 2.46 -11.33
CA PRO A 361 5.55 1.09 -11.47
C PRO A 361 6.56 -0.01 -11.11
N GLY A 362 7.87 0.25 -11.21
CA GLY A 362 8.90 -0.72 -10.82
C GLY A 362 9.04 -0.87 -9.31
N LEU A 363 8.89 0.22 -8.55
CA LEU A 363 8.78 0.18 -7.09
C LEU A 363 7.46 -0.47 -6.64
N GLN A 364 6.37 -0.21 -7.37
CA GLN A 364 5.09 -0.87 -7.14
C GLN A 364 5.18 -2.38 -7.34
N LYS A 365 5.83 -2.85 -8.43
CA LYS A 365 6.09 -4.29 -8.65
C LYS A 365 6.88 -4.90 -7.50
N TRP A 366 7.94 -4.25 -7.04
CA TRP A 366 8.78 -4.74 -5.95
C TRP A 366 7.99 -4.95 -4.65
N MET A 367 7.12 -4.00 -4.30
CA MET A 367 6.23 -4.13 -3.15
C MET A 367 5.16 -5.21 -3.36
N ILE A 368 4.58 -5.32 -4.56
CA ILE A 368 3.65 -6.42 -4.91
C ILE A 368 4.33 -7.78 -4.76
N ASP A 369 5.58 -7.92 -5.20
CA ASP A 369 6.33 -9.17 -5.09
C ASP A 369 6.58 -9.57 -3.63
N TRP A 370 6.82 -8.60 -2.75
CA TRP A 370 6.90 -8.84 -1.30
C TRP A 370 5.57 -9.38 -0.74
N HIS A 371 4.44 -8.84 -1.18
CA HIS A 371 3.13 -9.32 -0.75
C HIS A 371 2.83 -10.73 -1.28
N LEU A 372 3.17 -11.00 -2.54
CA LEU A 372 2.98 -12.30 -3.19
C LEU A 372 3.79 -13.41 -2.49
N VAL A 373 5.03 -13.14 -2.04
CA VAL A 373 5.81 -14.14 -1.28
C VAL A 373 5.16 -14.47 0.06
N HIS A 374 4.44 -13.54 0.68
CA HIS A 374 3.69 -13.80 1.91
C HIS A 374 2.34 -14.48 1.69
N GLY A 375 1.87 -14.59 0.45
CA GLY A 375 0.60 -15.23 0.11
C GLY A 375 -0.57 -14.27 -0.04
N ILE A 376 -0.31 -12.97 -0.19
CA ILE A 376 -1.32 -11.97 -0.54
C ILE A 376 -1.51 -11.97 -2.06
N ASN A 377 -2.75 -11.92 -2.52
CA ASN A 377 -3.08 -12.13 -3.94
C ASN A 377 -4.30 -11.33 -4.43
N LEU A 378 -4.75 -10.32 -3.69
CA LEU A 378 -5.69 -9.30 -4.13
C LEU A 378 -5.15 -7.94 -3.66
N PHE A 379 -5.15 -6.96 -4.53
CA PHE A 379 -4.44 -5.70 -4.30
C PHE A 379 -5.36 -4.51 -4.57
N SER A 380 -5.38 -3.59 -3.61
CA SER A 380 -6.12 -2.34 -3.64
C SER A 380 -5.15 -1.16 -3.60
N PRO A 381 -4.69 -0.68 -4.78
CA PRO A 381 -3.88 0.53 -4.84
C PRO A 381 -4.58 1.74 -4.20
N HIS A 382 -3.93 2.35 -3.21
CA HIS A 382 -4.26 3.64 -2.63
C HIS A 382 -3.33 4.71 -3.27
N LEU A 383 -3.81 5.69 -4.03
CA LEU A 383 -5.22 6.03 -4.29
C LEU A 383 -5.46 6.58 -5.70
N LEU A 384 -6.63 6.27 -6.27
CA LEU A 384 -7.15 6.94 -7.47
C LEU A 384 -8.13 8.05 -7.05
N PRO A 385 -7.76 9.33 -7.12
CA PRO A 385 -8.68 10.42 -6.78
C PRO A 385 -9.64 10.70 -7.92
N TYR A 386 -10.92 10.91 -7.59
CA TYR A 386 -11.89 11.47 -8.52
C TYR A 386 -11.41 12.84 -8.98
N SER A 387 -10.98 13.71 -8.05
CA SER A 387 -10.45 15.05 -8.31
C SER A 387 -9.19 15.39 -7.52
N PHE A 388 -8.26 16.12 -8.15
CA PHE A 388 -7.08 16.73 -7.54
C PHE A 388 -7.37 18.02 -6.75
N ALA A 389 -8.61 18.53 -6.77
CA ALA A 389 -8.97 19.77 -6.08
C ALA A 389 -8.64 19.70 -4.57
N GLY A 390 -8.10 20.81 -4.04
CA GLY A 390 -7.78 20.96 -2.63
C GLY A 390 -6.75 19.94 -2.13
N GLU A 391 -7.13 19.15 -1.14
CA GLU A 391 -6.27 18.12 -0.56
C GLU A 391 -6.15 16.86 -1.42
N GLY A 392 -7.04 16.63 -2.39
CA GLY A 392 -7.07 15.39 -3.19
C GLY A 392 -5.75 15.09 -3.91
N LYS A 393 -5.01 16.10 -4.37
CA LYS A 393 -3.67 15.93 -4.98
C LYS A 393 -2.55 15.53 -4.01
N ARG A 394 -2.80 15.60 -2.70
CA ARG A 394 -1.84 15.31 -1.61
C ARG A 394 -2.35 14.23 -0.66
N ASP A 395 -3.53 13.65 -0.89
CA ASP A 395 -4.16 12.63 -0.06
C ASP A 395 -3.33 11.34 -0.11
N TYR A 396 -2.47 11.16 0.91
CA TYR A 396 -1.54 10.04 1.11
C TYR A 396 -0.96 9.45 -0.19
N PRO A 397 -0.11 10.21 -0.93
CA PRO A 397 0.39 9.86 -2.26
C PRO A 397 1.12 8.49 -2.30
N PRO A 398 1.24 7.83 -3.47
CA PRO A 398 1.10 8.35 -4.82
C PRO A 398 -0.33 8.40 -5.33
N THR A 399 -0.54 9.23 -6.35
CA THR A 399 -1.71 9.08 -7.23
C THR A 399 -1.56 7.83 -8.09
N ILE A 400 -2.58 6.98 -8.14
CA ILE A 400 -2.68 5.82 -9.04
C ILE A 400 -3.86 6.04 -9.99
N GLY A 401 -3.64 6.80 -11.08
CA GLY A 401 -4.73 7.19 -11.97
C GLY A 401 -4.27 7.93 -13.23
N PRO A 402 -5.22 8.39 -14.07
CA PRO A 402 -4.94 9.04 -15.36
C PRO A 402 -4.13 10.32 -15.28
N GLN A 403 -3.97 10.90 -14.09
CA GLN A 403 -3.12 12.06 -13.85
C GLN A 403 -1.62 11.71 -13.87
N GLN A 404 -1.24 10.43 -13.68
CA GLN A 404 0.16 10.01 -13.75
C GLN A 404 0.64 9.92 -15.21
N PRO A 405 1.86 10.42 -15.53
CA PRO A 405 2.39 10.33 -16.89
C PRO A 405 2.54 8.91 -17.43
N TRP A 406 2.85 7.95 -16.54
CA TRP A 406 3.01 6.53 -16.87
C TRP A 406 1.69 5.75 -16.94
N TRP A 407 0.51 6.36 -16.70
CA TRP A 407 -0.77 5.65 -16.65
C TRP A 407 -1.10 4.87 -17.92
N LYS A 408 -0.77 5.43 -19.09
CA LYS A 408 -0.96 4.77 -20.40
C LYS A 408 -0.18 3.46 -20.54
N ASP A 409 0.88 3.30 -19.75
CA ASP A 409 1.79 2.17 -19.77
C ASP A 409 1.49 1.20 -18.60
N TYR A 410 0.57 1.55 -17.70
CA TYR A 410 0.34 0.85 -16.43
C TYR A 410 -0.19 -0.57 -16.58
N LYS A 411 -0.83 -0.86 -17.72
CA LYS A 411 -1.36 -2.20 -18.04
C LYS A 411 -0.32 -3.31 -17.92
N VAL A 412 0.97 -3.01 -18.17
CA VAL A 412 2.06 -3.98 -18.02
C VAL A 412 2.17 -4.50 -16.58
N LEU A 413 1.99 -3.63 -15.59
CA LEU A 413 2.00 -4.00 -14.17
C LEU A 413 0.72 -4.74 -13.79
N SER A 414 -0.44 -4.25 -14.22
CA SER A 414 -1.73 -4.89 -13.95
C SER A 414 -1.82 -6.30 -14.53
N ASP A 415 -1.29 -6.52 -15.73
CA ASP A 415 -1.21 -7.85 -16.34
C ASP A 415 -0.23 -8.75 -15.58
N TYR A 416 0.98 -8.27 -15.27
CA TYR A 416 1.94 -9.00 -14.43
C TYR A 416 1.30 -9.47 -13.13
N GLN A 417 0.67 -8.53 -12.41
CA GLN A 417 -0.01 -8.80 -11.16
C GLN A 417 -1.11 -9.86 -11.33
N ALA A 418 -1.95 -9.74 -12.36
CA ALA A 418 -3.02 -10.71 -12.60
C ALA A 418 -2.50 -12.13 -12.85
N ARG A 419 -1.41 -12.26 -13.62
CA ARG A 419 -0.80 -13.57 -13.89
C ARG A 419 -0.20 -14.19 -12.64
N MET A 420 0.47 -13.36 -11.83
CA MET A 420 1.02 -13.78 -10.54
C MET A 420 -0.07 -14.18 -9.55
N CYS A 421 -1.11 -13.37 -9.39
CA CYS A 421 -2.24 -13.69 -8.50
C CYS A 421 -2.96 -14.96 -8.91
N TYR A 422 -3.19 -15.17 -10.21
CA TYR A 422 -3.75 -16.44 -10.70
C TYR A 422 -2.86 -17.62 -10.36
N ALA A 423 -1.56 -17.55 -10.69
CA ALA A 423 -0.63 -18.63 -10.44
C ALA A 423 -0.51 -18.98 -8.95
N LEU A 424 -0.47 -17.96 -8.08
CA LEU A 424 -0.31 -18.11 -6.64
C LEU A 424 -1.62 -18.34 -5.88
N THR A 425 -2.76 -18.38 -6.57
CA THR A 425 -4.04 -18.87 -6.00
C THR A 425 -4.19 -20.38 -6.21
N ARG A 426 -3.62 -20.94 -7.29
CA ARG A 426 -3.77 -22.35 -7.64
C ARG A 426 -3.15 -23.30 -6.62
N GLY A 427 -3.73 -24.48 -6.46
CA GLY A 427 -3.16 -25.52 -5.62
C GLY A 427 -3.10 -25.12 -4.14
N LYS A 428 -2.22 -25.78 -3.38
CA LYS A 428 -2.07 -25.55 -1.94
C LYS A 428 -0.71 -24.94 -1.62
N ARG A 429 -0.69 -23.89 -0.79
CA ARG A 429 0.55 -23.35 -0.21
C ARG A 429 1.23 -24.42 0.65
N VAL A 430 2.55 -24.39 0.71
CA VAL A 430 3.36 -25.26 1.56
C VAL A 430 4.00 -24.45 2.70
N ALA A 431 3.59 -24.75 3.92
CA ALA A 431 4.25 -24.29 5.15
C ALA A 431 4.19 -25.42 6.19
N HIS A 432 5.34 -25.83 6.74
CA HIS A 432 5.40 -26.92 7.72
C HIS A 432 5.74 -26.45 9.14
N LEU A 433 6.03 -25.16 9.33
CA LEU A 433 6.26 -24.54 10.63
C LEU A 433 4.99 -23.86 11.15
N LEU A 434 4.66 -24.09 12.41
CA LEU A 434 3.69 -23.31 13.16
C LEU A 434 4.41 -22.46 14.21
N VAL A 435 4.35 -21.13 14.09
CA VAL A 435 4.90 -20.20 15.10
C VAL A 435 3.75 -19.74 15.99
N LEU A 436 3.77 -20.03 17.30
CA LEU A 436 2.69 -19.57 18.17
C LEU A 436 2.65 -18.04 18.23
N HIS A 437 1.47 -17.46 18.12
CA HIS A 437 1.32 -16.01 18.21
C HIS A 437 1.17 -15.56 19.68
N PRO A 438 1.97 -14.61 20.18
CA PRO A 438 2.04 -14.26 21.60
C PRO A 438 0.89 -13.37 22.11
N ILE A 439 -0.15 -13.10 21.30
CA ILE A 439 -1.27 -12.19 21.66
C ILE A 439 -1.96 -12.57 22.98
N GLU A 440 -2.06 -13.87 23.27
CA GLU A 440 -2.63 -14.37 24.52
C GLU A 440 -1.77 -14.03 25.76
N SER A 441 -0.47 -13.87 25.56
CA SER A 441 0.45 -13.34 26.57
C SER A 441 0.32 -11.82 26.69
N ALA A 442 0.16 -11.12 25.55
CA ALA A 442 -0.12 -9.68 25.55
C ALA A 442 -1.40 -9.34 26.33
N PHE A 443 -2.47 -10.15 26.20
CA PHE A 443 -3.70 -9.98 26.99
C PHE A 443 -3.49 -10.03 28.50
N ALA A 444 -2.53 -10.81 28.98
CA ALA A 444 -2.23 -10.90 30.41
C ALA A 444 -1.32 -9.78 30.90
N GLU A 445 -0.55 -9.15 30.01
CA GLU A 445 0.59 -8.30 30.38
C GLU A 445 0.42 -6.83 29.97
N TYR A 446 -0.37 -6.54 28.94
CA TYR A 446 -0.61 -5.18 28.48
C TYR A 446 -1.22 -4.32 29.58
N SER A 447 -0.73 -3.10 29.71
CA SER A 447 -1.36 -2.02 30.46
C SER A 447 -1.17 -0.72 29.69
N PRO A 448 -2.17 0.17 29.63
CA PRO A 448 -2.01 1.51 29.06
C PRO A 448 -1.04 2.39 29.88
N LEU A 449 -0.60 1.94 31.07
CA LEU A 449 0.47 2.59 31.85
C LEU A 449 1.88 2.06 31.51
N ASN A 450 1.97 0.86 30.95
CA ASN A 450 3.25 0.19 30.70
C ASN A 450 3.08 -0.90 29.63
N ALA A 451 3.57 -0.64 28.43
CA ALA A 451 3.54 -1.58 27.31
C ALA A 451 4.86 -2.33 27.08
N ASN A 452 5.88 -2.15 27.95
CA ASN A 452 7.24 -2.64 27.71
C ASN A 452 7.33 -4.14 27.46
N SER A 453 6.60 -4.96 28.22
CA SER A 453 6.59 -6.42 28.02
C SER A 453 6.04 -6.81 26.65
N VAL A 454 4.96 -6.15 26.21
CA VAL A 454 4.32 -6.41 24.91
C VAL A 454 5.19 -5.91 23.76
N ASN A 455 5.84 -4.75 23.91
CA ASN A 455 6.84 -4.25 22.97
C ASN A 455 8.00 -5.24 22.78
N GLN A 456 8.50 -5.82 23.87
CA GLN A 456 9.57 -6.81 23.80
C GLN A 456 9.13 -8.05 23.02
N LYS A 457 7.91 -8.55 23.28
CA LYS A 457 7.30 -9.67 22.55
C LYS A 457 7.12 -9.39 21.06
N ASN A 458 6.71 -8.17 20.71
CA ASN A 458 6.60 -7.74 19.32
C ASN A 458 7.97 -7.84 18.63
N ALA A 459 8.99 -7.23 19.22
CA ALA A 459 10.33 -7.21 18.67
C ALA A 459 10.94 -8.63 18.56
N ASP A 460 10.67 -9.52 19.53
CA ASP A 460 11.08 -10.93 19.46
C ASP A 460 10.38 -11.70 18.33
N LEU A 461 9.07 -11.48 18.16
CA LEU A 461 8.28 -12.11 17.11
C LEU A 461 8.71 -11.65 15.72
N GLU A 462 8.96 -10.36 15.54
CA GLU A 462 9.50 -9.80 14.29
C GLU A 462 10.86 -10.39 13.98
N ARG A 463 11.83 -10.31 14.91
CA ARG A 463 13.17 -10.89 14.71
C ARG A 463 13.12 -12.36 14.32
N LEU A 464 12.26 -13.15 14.98
CA LEU A 464 12.06 -14.56 14.63
C LEU A 464 11.50 -14.71 13.21
N SER A 465 10.45 -13.96 12.87
CA SER A 465 9.80 -14.03 11.55
C SER A 465 10.79 -13.76 10.43
N LEU A 466 11.59 -12.71 10.58
CA LEU A 466 12.62 -12.31 9.61
C LEU A 466 13.72 -13.36 9.48
N LEU A 467 14.20 -13.87 10.62
CA LEU A 467 15.22 -14.91 10.66
C LEU A 467 14.75 -16.19 9.94
N LEU A 468 13.48 -16.58 10.10
CA LEU A 468 12.92 -17.73 9.39
C LEU A 468 12.86 -17.48 7.87
N LEU A 469 12.37 -16.31 7.45
CA LEU A 469 12.23 -15.95 6.03
C LEU A 469 13.58 -15.81 5.31
N ASP A 470 14.59 -15.25 5.97
CA ASP A 470 15.95 -15.13 5.44
C ASP A 470 16.65 -16.48 5.27
N HIS A 471 16.16 -17.53 5.96
CA HIS A 471 16.58 -18.92 5.81
C HIS A 471 15.62 -19.75 4.93
N HIS A 472 14.70 -19.10 4.22
CA HIS A 472 13.70 -19.73 3.34
C HIS A 472 12.78 -20.73 4.08
N LEU A 473 12.50 -20.47 5.36
CA LEU A 473 11.60 -21.25 6.19
C LEU A 473 10.25 -20.55 6.30
N ASP A 474 9.32 -20.85 5.37
CA ASP A 474 7.95 -20.34 5.47
C ASP A 474 7.20 -20.98 6.64
N PHE A 475 6.28 -20.24 7.23
CA PHE A 475 5.58 -20.61 8.46
C PHE A 475 4.17 -20.03 8.49
N ASP A 476 3.27 -20.57 9.31
CA ASP A 476 2.04 -19.87 9.68
C ASP A 476 2.04 -19.53 11.17
N PHE A 477 1.36 -18.47 11.55
CA PHE A 477 1.06 -18.18 12.94
C PHE A 477 -0.01 -19.13 13.49
N GLY A 478 0.24 -19.67 14.67
CA GLY A 478 -0.70 -20.40 15.49
C GLY A 478 -1.38 -19.46 16.47
N ASN A 479 -2.53 -18.93 16.10
CA ASN A 479 -3.40 -18.21 17.04
C ASN A 479 -4.13 -19.22 17.93
N GLU A 480 -4.03 -19.07 19.25
CA GLU A 480 -4.57 -20.05 20.20
C GLU A 480 -6.11 -20.16 20.19
N HIS A 481 -6.83 -19.09 19.82
CA HIS A 481 -8.28 -19.15 19.61
C HIS A 481 -8.62 -20.13 18.49
N PHE A 482 -7.93 -20.02 17.34
CA PHE A 482 -8.13 -20.92 16.20
C PHE A 482 -7.65 -22.34 16.50
N MET A 483 -6.47 -22.49 17.11
CA MET A 483 -5.95 -23.80 17.50
C MET A 483 -6.92 -24.50 18.46
N GLY A 484 -7.55 -23.78 19.39
CA GLY A 484 -8.55 -24.37 20.28
C GLY A 484 -9.82 -24.88 19.59
N ARG A 485 -10.16 -24.33 18.42
CA ARG A 485 -11.39 -24.66 17.67
C ARG A 485 -11.17 -25.64 16.52
N TYR A 486 -10.04 -25.49 15.84
CA TYR A 486 -9.70 -26.19 14.59
C TYR A 486 -8.45 -27.05 14.72
N GLY A 487 -7.84 -27.11 15.90
CA GLY A 487 -6.61 -27.84 16.16
C GLY A 487 -6.84 -29.30 16.48
N GLU A 488 -6.07 -30.19 15.84
CA GLU A 488 -6.01 -31.61 16.19
C GLU A 488 -4.59 -32.17 15.96
N VAL A 489 -4.22 -33.24 16.66
CA VAL A 489 -2.91 -33.90 16.45
C VAL A 489 -3.09 -35.18 15.64
N THR A 490 -2.60 -35.16 14.41
CA THR A 490 -2.69 -36.27 13.43
C THR A 490 -1.42 -37.15 13.48
N GLU A 491 -1.26 -38.08 12.54
CA GLU A 491 0.00 -38.82 12.36
C GLU A 491 1.06 -37.98 11.64
N ASP A 492 0.64 -37.05 10.78
CA ASP A 492 1.52 -36.21 9.96
C ASP A 492 2.00 -34.94 10.66
N GLY A 493 1.42 -34.61 11.82
CA GLY A 493 1.75 -33.43 12.62
C GLY A 493 0.55 -32.81 13.33
N ILE A 494 0.72 -31.58 13.81
CA ILE A 494 -0.39 -30.77 14.34
C ILE A 494 -1.15 -30.14 13.17
N ARG A 495 -2.45 -30.40 13.08
CA ARG A 495 -3.34 -29.80 12.09
C ARG A 495 -4.05 -28.61 12.71
N VAL A 496 -4.12 -27.49 11.98
CA VAL A 496 -5.00 -26.36 12.30
C VAL A 496 -5.80 -26.04 11.04
N GLY A 497 -7.11 -26.28 11.09
CA GLY A 497 -7.96 -26.18 9.90
C GLY A 497 -7.52 -27.14 8.79
N GLY A 498 -7.26 -26.62 7.59
CA GLY A 498 -6.79 -27.38 6.43
C GLY A 498 -5.28 -27.67 6.39
N CYS A 499 -4.49 -27.09 7.31
CA CYS A 499 -3.03 -27.10 7.26
C CYS A 499 -2.41 -28.04 8.29
N VAL A 500 -1.28 -28.69 7.94
CA VAL A 500 -0.56 -29.61 8.82
C VAL A 500 0.88 -29.16 9.00
N TYR A 501 1.28 -29.05 10.27
CA TYR A 501 2.59 -28.57 10.68
C TYR A 501 3.38 -29.67 11.39
N ARG A 502 4.65 -29.80 11.02
CA ARG A 502 5.56 -30.84 11.52
C ARG A 502 6.42 -30.36 12.67
N THR A 503 6.49 -29.05 12.87
CA THR A 503 7.30 -28.40 13.90
C THR A 503 6.53 -27.21 14.45
N VAL A 504 6.59 -27.04 15.77
CA VAL A 504 6.04 -25.85 16.47
C VAL A 504 7.19 -25.03 17.02
N ILE A 505 7.12 -23.70 16.87
CA ILE A 505 8.03 -22.74 17.50
C ILE A 505 7.23 -21.91 18.49
N ILE A 506 7.72 -21.85 19.71
CA ILE A 506 7.19 -21.04 20.81
C ILE A 506 8.09 -19.80 20.92
N PRO A 507 7.63 -18.61 20.48
CA PRO A 507 8.33 -17.36 20.76
C PRO A 507 8.13 -16.96 22.24
N ASP A 508 8.40 -15.71 22.60
CA ASP A 508 8.24 -15.22 23.98
C ASP A 508 6.76 -15.21 24.45
N CYS A 509 6.28 -16.38 24.85
CA CYS A 509 4.95 -16.61 25.42
C CYS A 509 5.06 -16.81 26.94
N SER A 510 4.18 -16.17 27.70
CA SER A 510 4.12 -16.29 29.17
C SER A 510 2.89 -17.05 29.68
N ARG A 511 2.01 -17.47 28.77
CA ARG A 511 0.87 -18.34 29.06
C ARG A 511 0.35 -19.03 27.80
N PHE A 512 -0.39 -20.13 28.00
CA PHE A 512 -1.16 -20.81 26.97
C PHE A 512 -2.60 -21.04 27.41
N ARG A 513 -3.51 -21.19 26.45
CA ARG A 513 -4.82 -21.77 26.68
C ARG A 513 -4.67 -23.26 27.08
N PRO A 514 -5.57 -23.79 27.93
CA PRO A 514 -5.58 -25.22 28.24
C PRO A 514 -5.69 -26.11 26.99
N SER A 515 -6.43 -25.67 25.97
CA SER A 515 -6.54 -26.36 24.68
C SER A 515 -5.21 -26.43 23.93
N THR A 516 -4.47 -25.32 23.88
CA THR A 516 -3.15 -25.26 23.24
C THR A 516 -2.16 -26.15 23.96
N LEU A 517 -2.10 -26.07 25.30
CA LEU A 517 -1.23 -26.93 26.10
C LEU A 517 -1.50 -28.42 25.83
N ARG A 518 -2.78 -28.81 25.77
CA ARG A 518 -3.18 -30.19 25.45
C ARG A 518 -2.72 -30.61 24.05
N LEU A 519 -2.86 -29.75 23.05
CA LEU A 519 -2.40 -30.03 21.69
C LEU A 519 -0.88 -30.21 21.64
N LEU A 520 -0.13 -29.34 22.31
CA LEU A 520 1.33 -29.43 22.39
C LEU A 520 1.79 -30.72 23.10
N GLN A 521 1.10 -31.13 24.17
CA GLN A 521 1.37 -32.39 24.87
C GLN A 521 1.19 -33.60 23.97
N LEU A 522 0.03 -33.70 23.31
CA LEU A 522 -0.27 -34.79 22.38
C LEU A 522 0.69 -34.82 21.19
N PHE A 523 1.09 -33.64 20.69
CA PHE A 523 2.04 -33.52 19.60
C PHE A 523 3.44 -34.01 20.00
N ALA A 524 3.92 -33.61 21.19
CA ALA A 524 5.19 -34.08 21.74
C ALA A 524 5.18 -35.60 22.02
N GLU A 525 4.08 -36.15 22.55
CA GLU A 525 3.90 -37.59 22.80
C GLU A 525 4.01 -38.44 21.52
N LYS A 526 3.61 -37.88 20.37
CA LYS A 526 3.75 -38.52 19.05
C LYS A 526 5.10 -38.25 18.37
N GLY A 527 6.05 -37.63 19.06
CA GLY A 527 7.39 -37.33 18.54
C GLY A 527 7.48 -36.04 17.72
N GLY A 528 6.45 -35.19 17.77
CA GLY A 528 6.50 -33.85 17.20
C GLY A 528 7.58 -32.98 17.85
N LYS A 529 8.20 -32.09 17.07
CA LYS A 529 9.28 -31.22 17.56
C LYS A 529 8.75 -29.84 17.95
N ILE A 530 9.04 -29.44 19.19
CA ILE A 530 8.70 -28.14 19.74
C ILE A 530 9.99 -27.39 20.07
N TRP A 531 10.14 -26.19 19.54
CA TRP A 531 11.28 -25.31 19.80
C TRP A 531 10.83 -24.09 20.60
N ALA A 532 11.72 -23.53 21.42
CA ALA A 532 11.48 -22.27 22.12
C ALA A 532 12.60 -21.27 21.87
N THR A 533 12.26 -20.01 21.56
CA THR A 533 13.25 -18.93 21.41
C THR A 533 13.72 -18.38 22.75
N THR A 534 12.85 -18.39 23.75
CA THR A 534 13.20 -18.03 25.13
C THR A 534 13.96 -19.18 25.80
N ALA A 535 14.85 -18.85 26.74
CA ALA A 535 15.56 -19.85 27.52
C ALA A 535 14.59 -20.80 28.24
N LEU A 536 14.83 -22.11 28.18
CA LEU A 536 13.90 -23.12 28.70
C LEU A 536 13.61 -22.96 30.19
N GLU A 537 14.59 -22.54 30.99
CA GLU A 537 14.41 -22.29 32.42
C GLU A 537 13.46 -21.12 32.67
N GLU A 538 13.61 -20.03 31.92
CA GLU A 538 12.76 -18.84 31.99
C GLU A 538 11.32 -19.16 31.56
N LEU A 539 11.15 -19.86 30.44
CA LEU A 539 9.84 -20.28 29.94
C LEU A 539 9.11 -21.16 30.95
N ARG A 540 9.82 -22.13 31.57
CA ARG A 540 9.27 -23.02 32.59
C ARG A 540 8.95 -22.33 33.91
N ASN A 541 9.75 -21.34 34.30
CA ASN A 541 9.47 -20.52 35.48
C ASN A 541 8.22 -19.66 35.26
N GLY A 542 8.02 -19.12 34.06
CA GLY A 542 6.84 -18.36 33.68
C GLY A 542 5.58 -19.20 33.49
N MET A 543 5.72 -20.45 33.03
CA MET A 543 4.62 -21.38 32.78
C MET A 543 4.90 -22.79 33.33
N PRO A 544 4.76 -23.04 34.65
CA PRO A 544 5.07 -24.34 35.25
C PRO A 544 4.33 -25.54 34.64
N ASP A 545 3.17 -25.30 34.03
CA ASP A 545 2.34 -26.34 33.39
C ASP A 545 3.00 -26.97 32.15
N ILE A 546 4.07 -26.36 31.62
CA ILE A 546 4.84 -26.91 30.47
C ILE A 546 5.99 -27.82 30.90
N ASN A 547 6.25 -28.00 32.20
CA ASN A 547 7.42 -28.74 32.69
C ASN A 547 7.50 -30.20 32.17
N GLY A 548 6.36 -30.80 31.84
CA GLY A 548 6.28 -32.14 31.25
C GLY A 548 6.49 -32.18 29.73
N LEU A 549 6.59 -31.04 29.04
CA LEU A 549 6.77 -30.96 27.60
C LEU A 549 8.26 -31.09 27.21
N ALA A 550 8.51 -31.92 26.19
CA ALA A 550 9.79 -31.97 25.50
C ALA A 550 9.92 -30.75 24.58
N ILE A 551 10.74 -29.78 24.98
CA ILE A 551 10.99 -28.53 24.24
C ILE A 551 12.49 -28.38 24.01
N HIS A 552 12.87 -28.04 22.78
CA HIS A 552 14.25 -27.84 22.34
C HIS A 552 14.60 -26.33 22.30
N PRO A 553 15.84 -25.94 22.66
CA PRO A 553 16.31 -24.57 22.45
C PRO A 553 16.37 -24.24 20.95
N PHE A 554 15.81 -23.11 20.52
CA PHE A 554 15.74 -22.73 19.11
C PHE A 554 17.12 -22.60 18.44
N SER A 555 17.27 -23.22 17.27
CA SER A 555 18.43 -23.09 16.39
C SER A 555 17.95 -23.11 14.94
N VAL A 556 18.04 -21.96 14.25
CA VAL A 556 17.59 -21.85 12.84
C VAL A 556 18.39 -22.78 11.92
N SER A 557 19.68 -22.97 12.19
CA SER A 557 20.55 -23.85 11.39
C SER A 557 20.16 -25.32 11.53
N GLU A 558 19.82 -25.78 12.74
CA GLU A 558 19.35 -27.15 12.95
C GLU A 558 17.95 -27.33 12.36
N LEU A 559 17.07 -26.34 12.56
CA LEU A 559 15.74 -26.35 11.98
C LEU A 559 15.77 -26.43 10.45
N ALA A 560 16.63 -25.65 9.78
CA ALA A 560 16.75 -25.65 8.33
C ALA A 560 17.22 -27.00 7.76
N VAL A 561 18.03 -27.76 8.50
CA VAL A 561 18.45 -29.12 8.10
C VAL A 561 17.29 -30.11 8.19
N GLU A 562 16.39 -29.93 9.16
CA GLU A 562 15.25 -30.82 9.38
C GLU A 562 14.01 -30.44 8.58
N TYR A 563 13.93 -29.18 8.11
CA TYR A 563 12.78 -28.66 7.40
C TYR A 563 12.68 -29.30 6.01
N PRO A 564 11.58 -29.97 5.67
CA PRO A 564 11.43 -30.59 4.36
C PRO A 564 11.15 -29.51 3.31
N GLN A 565 12.22 -28.95 2.72
CA GLN A 565 12.13 -27.94 1.68
C GLN A 565 11.92 -28.57 0.30
N GLY A 566 10.97 -28.05 -0.49
CA GLY A 566 10.86 -28.39 -1.91
C GLY A 566 11.95 -27.73 -2.75
N ALA A 567 12.54 -26.64 -2.25
CA ALA A 567 13.64 -25.93 -2.89
C ALA A 567 14.61 -25.35 -1.84
N VAL A 568 15.91 -25.45 -2.11
CA VAL A 568 16.98 -24.80 -1.33
C VAL A 568 17.64 -23.74 -2.20
N ILE A 569 17.82 -22.53 -1.69
CA ILE A 569 18.49 -21.42 -2.38
C ILE A 569 19.83 -21.15 -1.69
N GLU A 570 20.93 -21.32 -2.41
CA GLU A 570 22.28 -21.12 -1.90
C GLU A 570 22.96 -19.93 -2.58
N GLY A 571 23.86 -19.27 -1.87
CA GLY A 571 24.61 -18.10 -2.35
C GLY A 571 24.91 -17.15 -1.21
N ALA A 572 25.97 -16.33 -1.34
CA ALA A 572 26.39 -15.40 -0.29
C ALA A 572 25.26 -14.43 0.12
N ASP A 573 24.46 -14.00 -0.86
CA ASP A 573 23.38 -13.03 -0.71
C ASP A 573 21.99 -13.66 -0.88
N SER A 574 21.89 -14.99 -0.79
CA SER A 574 20.63 -15.75 -0.98
C SER A 574 19.50 -15.36 -0.02
N ARG A 575 19.84 -14.84 1.17
CA ARG A 575 18.87 -14.27 2.13
C ARG A 575 18.02 -13.14 1.55
N HIS A 576 18.51 -12.48 0.49
CA HIS A 576 17.77 -11.40 -0.18
C HIS A 576 16.62 -11.91 -1.04
N ILE A 577 16.66 -13.19 -1.44
CA ILE A 577 15.63 -13.85 -2.24
C ILE A 577 14.65 -14.54 -1.29
N TRP A 578 13.41 -14.06 -1.24
CA TRP A 578 12.34 -14.73 -0.50
C TRP A 578 11.49 -15.61 -1.42
N MET A 579 10.83 -16.63 -0.85
CA MET A 579 10.21 -17.70 -1.63
C MET A 579 8.81 -18.08 -1.13
N HIS A 580 7.92 -18.44 -2.07
CA HIS A 580 6.61 -19.04 -1.86
C HIS A 580 6.53 -20.36 -2.63
N GLU A 581 6.25 -21.48 -1.93
CA GLU A 581 6.04 -22.81 -2.52
C GLU A 581 4.56 -23.20 -2.56
N ARG A 582 4.11 -23.78 -3.68
CA ARG A 582 2.77 -24.39 -3.81
C ARG A 582 2.83 -25.75 -4.49
N ILE A 583 1.85 -26.60 -4.19
CA ILE A 583 1.58 -27.88 -4.86
C ILE A 583 0.31 -27.73 -5.69
N ASP A 584 0.39 -27.91 -7.02
CA ASP A 584 -0.72 -27.80 -7.98
C ASP A 584 -0.87 -29.10 -8.78
N GLY A 585 -1.67 -30.03 -8.27
CA GLY A 585 -1.77 -31.38 -8.82
C GLY A 585 -0.47 -32.16 -8.56
N ASP A 586 0.13 -32.69 -9.61
CA ASP A 586 1.43 -33.38 -9.54
C ASP A 586 2.63 -32.42 -9.65
N ASP A 587 2.38 -31.16 -10.05
CA ASP A 587 3.42 -30.14 -10.21
C ASP A 587 3.66 -29.36 -8.91
N LYS A 588 4.84 -28.74 -8.81
CA LYS A 588 5.13 -27.71 -7.81
C LYS A 588 5.31 -26.34 -8.47
N LEU A 589 4.90 -25.29 -7.78
CA LEU A 589 5.16 -23.90 -8.15
C LEU A 589 6.09 -23.27 -7.11
N PHE A 590 7.12 -22.57 -7.58
CA PHE A 590 8.03 -21.81 -6.74
C PHE A 590 8.08 -20.37 -7.25
N PHE A 591 7.64 -19.43 -6.44
CA PHE A 591 7.82 -18.00 -6.68
C PHE A 591 8.96 -17.48 -5.81
N MET A 592 9.94 -16.83 -6.42
CA MET A 592 11.12 -16.27 -5.77
C MET A 592 11.26 -14.81 -6.15
N ALA A 593 11.46 -13.92 -5.19
CA ALA A 593 11.55 -12.48 -5.42
C ALA A 593 12.84 -11.90 -4.84
N ASN A 594 13.58 -11.15 -5.65
CA ASN A 594 14.69 -10.32 -5.17
C ASN A 594 14.16 -9.04 -4.56
N LEU A 595 14.15 -9.00 -3.23
CA LEU A 595 13.63 -7.88 -2.46
C LEU A 595 14.72 -6.87 -2.09
N TYR A 596 15.95 -7.07 -2.56
CA TYR A 596 17.04 -6.13 -2.33
C TYR A 596 16.91 -4.92 -3.24
N LEU A 597 16.79 -3.72 -2.65
CA LEU A 597 16.71 -2.46 -3.38
C LEU A 597 18.04 -1.99 -3.98
N SER A 598 19.16 -2.65 -3.63
CA SER A 598 20.45 -2.35 -4.24
C SER A 598 20.43 -2.58 -5.74
N HIS A 599 21.26 -1.82 -6.47
CA HIS A 599 21.46 -2.00 -7.91
C HIS A 599 22.29 -3.24 -8.26
N GLU A 600 22.81 -3.97 -7.27
CA GLU A 600 23.64 -5.15 -7.48
C GLU A 600 22.80 -6.41 -7.74
N PRO A 601 23.11 -7.20 -8.78
CA PRO A 601 22.50 -8.50 -9.00
C PRO A 601 22.84 -9.51 -7.90
N VAL A 602 21.90 -10.42 -7.61
CA VAL A 602 22.06 -11.49 -6.63
C VAL A 602 22.20 -12.83 -7.36
N GLN A 603 23.39 -13.44 -7.28
CA GLN A 603 23.65 -14.75 -7.86
C GLN A 603 23.35 -15.87 -6.86
N VAL A 604 22.57 -16.86 -7.30
CA VAL A 604 22.18 -18.00 -6.47
C VAL A 604 22.20 -19.32 -7.24
N THR A 605 22.36 -20.41 -6.49
CA THR A 605 22.12 -21.77 -6.94
C THR A 605 20.81 -22.26 -6.31
N ILE A 606 19.81 -22.57 -7.13
CA ILE A 606 18.52 -23.10 -6.71
C ILE A 606 18.54 -24.62 -6.88
N LYS A 607 18.21 -25.36 -5.82
CA LYS A 607 18.15 -26.82 -5.80
C LYS A 607 16.73 -27.27 -5.50
N LEU A 608 16.03 -27.77 -6.52
CA LEU A 608 14.69 -28.35 -6.38
C LEU A 608 14.80 -29.84 -6.03
N GLU A 609 13.94 -30.30 -5.12
CA GLU A 609 13.90 -31.72 -4.74
C GLU A 609 13.34 -32.60 -5.86
N GLY A 610 14.01 -33.73 -6.13
CA GLY A 610 13.65 -34.67 -7.19
C GLY A 610 14.13 -34.27 -8.59
N TYR A 611 13.90 -35.18 -9.54
CA TYR A 611 14.11 -34.90 -10.96
C TYR A 611 12.87 -34.25 -11.55
N VAL A 612 12.96 -32.95 -11.78
CA VAL A 612 11.88 -32.14 -12.36
C VAL A 612 12.38 -31.45 -13.62
N LYS A 613 11.47 -31.11 -14.51
CA LYS A 613 11.69 -30.17 -15.61
C LYS A 613 11.18 -28.79 -15.15
N PRO A 614 12.07 -27.84 -14.85
CA PRO A 614 11.70 -26.48 -14.47
C PRO A 614 11.30 -25.67 -15.71
N LEU A 615 10.10 -25.12 -15.67
CA LEU A 615 9.58 -24.19 -16.66
C LEU A 615 9.39 -22.82 -16.00
N GLN A 616 9.98 -21.77 -16.55
CA GLN A 616 9.70 -20.40 -16.14
C GLN A 616 8.36 -19.97 -16.71
N LEU A 617 7.44 -19.56 -15.84
CA LEU A 617 6.21 -18.89 -16.22
C LEU A 617 6.48 -17.37 -16.17
N ASN A 618 6.75 -16.76 -17.31
CA ASN A 618 7.06 -15.34 -17.38
C ASN A 618 5.76 -14.53 -17.20
N ALA A 619 5.56 -13.95 -16.03
CA ALA A 619 4.36 -13.17 -15.73
C ALA A 619 4.33 -11.81 -16.46
N GLU A 620 5.45 -11.30 -16.98
CA GLU A 620 5.46 -10.06 -17.78
C GLU A 620 4.87 -10.30 -19.16
N THR A 621 5.27 -11.40 -19.82
CA THR A 621 4.89 -11.70 -21.21
C THR A 621 3.75 -12.71 -21.33
N GLY A 622 3.51 -13.52 -20.29
CA GLY A 622 2.59 -14.67 -20.32
C GLY A 622 3.21 -15.94 -20.93
N GLU A 623 4.46 -15.89 -21.38
CA GLU A 623 5.14 -17.03 -22.02
C GLU A 623 5.62 -18.07 -21.00
N THR A 624 5.77 -19.31 -21.48
CA THR A 624 6.43 -20.38 -20.73
C THR A 624 7.76 -20.69 -21.38
N LEU A 625 8.86 -20.52 -20.64
CA LEU A 625 10.23 -20.73 -21.12
C LEU A 625 10.86 -21.92 -20.40
N GLU A 626 11.72 -22.68 -21.09
CA GLU A 626 12.52 -23.71 -20.41
C GLU A 626 13.70 -23.07 -19.69
N VAL A 627 13.92 -23.45 -18.44
CA VAL A 627 15.06 -23.00 -17.64
C VAL A 627 16.21 -23.99 -17.81
N PRO A 628 17.47 -23.57 -18.06
CA PRO A 628 18.61 -24.48 -18.03
C PRO A 628 18.79 -25.12 -16.65
N PHE A 629 18.98 -26.44 -16.61
CA PHE A 629 19.10 -27.17 -15.34
C PHE A 629 20.02 -28.41 -15.46
N LEU A 630 20.51 -28.88 -14.31
CA LEU A 630 21.27 -30.12 -14.17
C LEU A 630 20.62 -31.05 -13.13
N HIS A 631 20.42 -32.33 -13.49
CA HIS A 631 20.06 -33.35 -12.52
C HIS A 631 21.31 -33.93 -11.83
N GLN A 632 21.35 -33.86 -10.50
CA GLN A 632 22.43 -34.41 -9.67
C GLN A 632 21.88 -34.81 -8.30
N GLU A 633 22.28 -35.99 -7.79
CA GLU A 633 21.99 -36.44 -6.41
C GLU A 633 20.51 -36.33 -6.00
N ASN A 634 19.60 -36.78 -6.87
CA ASN A 634 18.13 -36.67 -6.69
C ASN A 634 17.61 -35.22 -6.58
N LYS A 635 18.34 -34.25 -7.13
CA LYS A 635 17.94 -32.84 -7.19
C LYS A 635 18.04 -32.30 -8.60
N THR A 636 17.30 -31.22 -8.84
CA THR A 636 17.39 -30.40 -10.05
C THR A 636 18.02 -29.07 -9.69
N ILE A 637 19.20 -28.81 -10.25
CA ILE A 637 20.04 -27.63 -9.96
C ILE A 637 19.84 -26.59 -11.07
N ILE A 638 19.58 -25.35 -10.67
CA ILE A 638 19.43 -24.18 -11.54
C ILE A 638 20.40 -23.10 -11.05
N GLU A 639 21.25 -22.59 -11.93
CA GLU A 639 22.05 -21.41 -11.65
C GLU A 639 21.30 -20.17 -12.15
N TRP A 640 21.11 -19.17 -11.28
CA TRP A 640 20.34 -17.98 -11.62
C TRP A 640 20.98 -16.69 -11.10
N VAL A 641 20.77 -15.60 -11.82
CA VAL A 641 21.16 -14.25 -11.41
C VAL A 641 19.90 -13.40 -11.39
N PHE A 642 19.49 -12.99 -10.19
CA PHE A 642 18.39 -12.05 -10.01
C PHE A 642 18.90 -10.63 -10.20
N LEU A 643 18.35 -9.91 -11.17
CA LEU A 643 18.52 -8.46 -11.28
C LEU A 643 17.75 -7.75 -10.14
N PRO A 644 18.07 -6.46 -9.86
CA PRO A 644 17.31 -5.68 -8.88
C PRO A 644 15.80 -5.73 -9.16
N LYS A 645 14.99 -6.00 -8.12
CA LYS A 645 13.51 -6.11 -8.20
C LYS A 645 12.98 -7.20 -9.15
N GLN A 646 13.84 -8.10 -9.62
CA GLN A 646 13.44 -9.23 -10.46
C GLN A 646 12.79 -10.33 -9.62
N SER A 647 11.83 -11.02 -10.22
CA SER A 647 11.20 -12.20 -9.66
C SER A 647 11.23 -13.37 -10.65
N LEU A 648 11.09 -14.58 -10.13
CA LEU A 648 11.14 -15.82 -10.88
C LEU A 648 10.01 -16.75 -10.43
N LEU A 649 9.14 -17.14 -11.35
CA LEU A 649 8.09 -18.14 -11.12
C LEU A 649 8.44 -19.42 -11.90
N ILE A 650 8.72 -20.50 -11.18
CA ILE A 650 9.03 -21.81 -11.75
C ILE A 650 7.88 -22.78 -11.53
N GLN A 651 7.42 -23.41 -12.60
CA GLN A 651 6.65 -24.65 -12.56
C GLN A 651 7.61 -25.84 -12.69
N ALA A 652 7.72 -26.62 -11.62
CA ALA A 652 8.53 -27.82 -11.55
C ALA A 652 7.67 -29.05 -11.88
N VAL A 653 7.79 -29.54 -13.11
CA VAL A 653 7.04 -30.71 -13.62
C VAL A 653 7.85 -31.99 -13.35
N PRO A 654 7.30 -33.00 -12.65
CA PRO A 654 8.02 -34.26 -12.38
C PRO A 654 8.49 -34.96 -13.66
N CYS A 655 9.70 -35.55 -13.61
CA CYS A 655 10.28 -36.34 -14.70
C CYS A 655 10.79 -37.70 -14.20
N GLU A 656 10.47 -38.78 -14.92
CA GLU A 656 10.92 -40.13 -14.56
C GLU A 656 12.36 -40.45 -15.03
N VAL A 657 12.92 -39.65 -15.93
CA VAL A 657 14.23 -39.88 -16.55
C VAL A 657 15.18 -38.75 -16.18
N GLN A 658 16.44 -39.08 -15.89
CA GLN A 658 17.49 -38.07 -15.78
C GLN A 658 17.67 -37.35 -17.10
N LEU A 659 17.40 -36.05 -17.09
CA LEU A 659 17.60 -35.17 -18.22
C LEU A 659 18.84 -34.32 -17.93
N LYS A 660 19.66 -34.12 -18.95
CA LYS A 660 20.63 -33.04 -18.98
C LYS A 660 20.18 -32.10 -20.06
N SER A 661 19.65 -30.94 -19.67
CA SER A 661 19.65 -29.79 -20.54
C SER A 661 21.11 -29.36 -20.69
N ALA A 662 21.57 -29.07 -21.91
CA ALA A 662 22.86 -28.40 -22.04
C ALA A 662 22.77 -27.12 -21.19
N ILE A 663 23.73 -26.90 -20.31
CA ILE A 663 23.94 -25.56 -19.75
C ILE A 663 24.45 -24.73 -20.93
N SER A 664 23.59 -24.41 -21.90
CA SER A 664 23.83 -23.25 -22.75
C SER A 664 23.59 -22.08 -21.80
N GLY A 665 24.61 -21.74 -21.03
CA GLY A 665 24.68 -20.38 -20.54
C GLY A 665 24.59 -19.56 -21.81
N LYS A 666 23.49 -18.83 -22.01
CA LYS A 666 23.43 -17.77 -23.00
C LYS A 666 24.58 -16.84 -22.65
N LYS A 667 25.76 -17.10 -23.20
CA LYS A 667 26.93 -16.28 -22.98
C LYS A 667 26.69 -15.11 -23.90
N ARG A 668 26.00 -14.08 -23.38
CA ARG A 668 25.94 -12.79 -24.04
C ARG A 668 27.36 -12.27 -24.15
N THR A 669 28.05 -12.59 -25.23
CA THR A 669 29.27 -11.91 -25.61
C THR A 669 28.86 -10.49 -25.98
N ASN A 670 29.10 -9.58 -25.04
CA ASN A 670 28.82 -8.16 -25.18
C ASN A 670 29.75 -7.57 -26.25
N HIS A 671 29.42 -7.73 -27.54
CA HIS A 671 29.74 -6.68 -28.51
C HIS A 671 28.80 -5.51 -28.20
N ARG A 672 29.11 -4.79 -27.12
CA ARG A 672 28.47 -3.53 -26.76
C ARG A 672 29.08 -2.43 -27.61
N SER A 673 28.47 -2.18 -28.74
CA SER A 673 28.65 -0.89 -29.39
C SER A 673 27.63 0.04 -28.73
N ALA A 674 28.11 0.98 -27.91
CA ALA A 674 27.25 2.06 -27.46
C ALA A 674 26.72 2.76 -28.72
N ALA A 675 25.41 2.77 -28.90
CA ALA A 675 24.82 3.67 -29.87
C ALA A 675 24.95 5.07 -29.25
N SER A 676 26.07 5.76 -29.46
CA SER A 676 26.22 7.18 -29.13
C SER A 676 25.44 8.03 -30.15
N ALA A 677 24.19 7.64 -30.39
CA ALA A 677 23.37 8.22 -31.42
C ALA A 677 22.80 9.53 -30.88
N ALA A 678 22.87 10.59 -31.67
CA ALA A 678 22.24 11.85 -31.32
C ALA A 678 20.71 11.62 -31.32
N PHE A 679 20.07 11.91 -30.19
CA PHE A 679 18.62 11.91 -30.10
C PHE A 679 18.08 13.26 -30.55
N THR A 680 16.99 13.23 -31.31
CA THR A 680 16.07 14.38 -31.42
C THR A 680 15.00 14.21 -30.36
N PHE A 681 14.74 15.27 -29.60
CA PHE A 681 13.80 15.25 -28.49
C PHE A 681 12.53 15.99 -28.87
N LYS A 682 11.39 15.47 -28.40
CA LYS A 682 10.09 16.09 -28.59
C LYS A 682 9.21 15.85 -27.35
N PRO A 683 8.87 16.90 -26.58
CA PRO A 683 7.86 16.78 -25.53
C PRO A 683 6.52 16.41 -26.13
N LEU A 684 5.82 15.45 -25.53
CA LEU A 684 4.46 15.07 -25.92
C LEU A 684 3.39 15.75 -25.08
N ASP A 685 3.78 16.32 -23.94
CA ASP A 685 2.95 17.10 -23.04
C ASP A 685 3.55 18.51 -22.87
N LEU A 686 2.74 19.44 -22.36
CA LEU A 686 3.19 20.81 -22.11
C LEU A 686 4.17 20.86 -20.92
N ASN A 687 5.18 21.72 -21.03
CA ASN A 687 6.07 21.98 -19.90
C ASN A 687 5.39 22.91 -18.90
N THR A 688 5.86 22.88 -17.66
CA THR A 688 5.19 23.55 -16.53
C THR A 688 6.15 24.38 -15.70
N VAL A 689 5.65 25.49 -15.17
CA VAL A 689 6.20 26.23 -14.04
C VAL A 689 5.25 26.11 -12.86
N VAL A 690 5.79 25.77 -11.68
CA VAL A 690 5.04 25.77 -10.42
C VAL A 690 5.29 27.07 -9.68
N LEU A 691 4.23 27.82 -9.38
CA LEU A 691 4.26 29.03 -8.55
C LEU A 691 3.64 28.72 -7.19
N ASP A 692 4.49 28.65 -6.17
CA ASP A 692 4.16 28.29 -4.78
C ASP A 692 4.47 29.43 -3.78
N THR A 693 4.96 30.56 -4.28
CA THR A 693 5.37 31.73 -3.52
C THR A 693 4.60 32.95 -3.98
N PHE A 694 4.01 33.66 -3.03
CA PHE A 694 2.98 34.65 -3.32
C PHE A 694 3.14 35.87 -2.41
N PHE A 695 2.79 37.03 -2.96
CA PHE A 695 2.51 38.26 -2.23
C PHE A 695 1.01 38.30 -1.92
N ARG A 696 0.64 38.70 -0.70
CA ARG A 696 -0.75 38.93 -0.30
C ARG A 696 -1.04 40.42 -0.27
N LYS A 697 -2.19 40.84 -0.77
CA LYS A 697 -2.61 42.24 -0.69
C LYS A 697 -3.31 42.53 0.62
N ASN A 698 -2.81 43.52 1.36
CA ASN A 698 -3.41 43.97 2.59
C ASN A 698 -4.72 44.73 2.30
N GLN A 699 -5.82 44.30 2.93
CA GLN A 699 -7.15 44.90 2.70
C GLN A 699 -7.30 46.29 3.33
N ALA A 700 -6.48 46.64 4.32
CA ALA A 700 -6.58 47.91 5.04
C ALA A 700 -5.90 49.08 4.30
N ASP A 701 -4.75 48.85 3.69
CA ASP A 701 -3.96 49.89 3.00
C ASP A 701 -3.75 49.64 1.49
N LEU A 702 -4.25 48.51 0.98
CA LEU A 702 -4.17 48.08 -0.42
C LEU A 702 -2.74 47.87 -0.94
N GLN A 703 -1.74 47.75 -0.06
CA GLN A 703 -0.36 47.45 -0.41
C GLN A 703 -0.11 45.93 -0.46
N TRP A 704 0.92 45.53 -1.21
CA TRP A 704 1.39 44.14 -1.24
C TRP A 704 2.34 43.90 -0.06
N GLU A 705 2.04 42.88 0.74
CA GLU A 705 2.88 42.41 1.83
C GLU A 705 4.08 41.61 1.30
N ALA A 706 5.07 41.33 2.16
CA ALA A 706 6.20 40.49 1.80
C ALA A 706 5.72 39.10 1.33
N SER A 707 6.38 38.55 0.32
CA SER A 707 6.04 37.24 -0.19
C SER A 707 6.38 36.13 0.80
N ALA A 708 5.59 35.07 0.81
CA ALA A 708 5.95 33.81 1.46
C ALA A 708 5.46 32.62 0.64
N SER A 709 6.03 31.44 0.91
CA SER A 709 5.49 30.20 0.32
C SER A 709 4.15 29.83 0.95
N LEU A 710 3.36 29.04 0.23
CA LEU A 710 2.07 28.58 0.72
C LEU A 710 2.17 27.81 2.06
N ALA A 711 3.27 27.07 2.27
CA ALA A 711 3.56 26.38 3.53
C ALA A 711 3.74 27.36 4.71
N HIS A 712 4.46 28.46 4.50
CA HIS A 712 4.65 29.49 5.53
C HIS A 712 3.32 30.15 5.94
N TRP A 713 2.43 30.39 4.98
CA TRP A 713 1.11 30.95 5.28
C TRP A 713 0.21 29.99 6.04
N ARG A 714 0.22 28.70 5.70
CA ARG A 714 -0.52 27.66 6.44
C ARG A 714 -0.03 27.53 7.88
N ARG A 715 1.29 27.54 8.14
CA ARG A 715 1.84 27.44 9.51
C ARG A 715 1.37 28.57 10.42
N ASN A 716 1.26 29.79 9.89
CA ASN A 716 0.94 30.97 10.70
C ASN A 716 -0.58 31.20 10.90
N GLN A 717 -1.44 30.26 10.50
CA GLN A 717 -2.92 30.39 10.53
C GLN A 717 -3.43 31.69 9.88
N GLN A 718 -2.71 32.19 8.87
CA GLN A 718 -3.07 33.42 8.17
C GLN A 718 -3.89 33.14 6.89
N SER A 719 -4.54 31.98 6.82
CA SER A 719 -5.23 31.47 5.64
C SER A 719 -6.75 31.61 5.72
N GLU A 720 -7.27 32.70 6.27
CA GLU A 720 -8.70 33.05 6.17
C GLU A 720 -8.90 34.04 5.01
N VAL A 721 -9.46 33.54 3.90
CA VAL A 721 -9.11 34.02 2.54
C VAL A 721 -10.24 34.70 1.75
N SER A 722 -11.30 35.18 2.41
CA SER A 722 -12.43 35.74 1.66
C SER A 722 -12.11 37.13 1.09
N GLY A 723 -12.07 37.27 -0.24
CA GLY A 723 -11.87 38.53 -0.95
C GLY A 723 -10.40 39.00 -1.04
N GLU A 724 -9.47 38.13 -0.66
CA GLU A 724 -8.05 38.43 -0.73
C GLU A 724 -7.49 38.30 -2.15
N GLN A 725 -6.50 39.15 -2.45
CA GLN A 725 -5.79 39.15 -3.72
C GLN A 725 -4.37 38.65 -3.51
N TYR A 726 -3.95 37.75 -4.39
CA TYR A 726 -2.66 37.10 -4.37
C TYR A 726 -1.89 37.43 -5.64
N LYS A 727 -0.57 37.53 -5.54
CA LYS A 727 0.31 37.78 -6.69
C LYS A 727 1.52 36.88 -6.67
N ALA A 728 1.78 36.21 -7.78
CA ALA A 728 3.02 35.45 -8.01
C ALA A 728 3.78 36.02 -9.19
N TYR A 729 5.09 35.75 -9.25
CA TYR A 729 5.96 36.20 -10.33
C TYR A 729 6.63 35.03 -11.05
N PHE A 730 6.92 35.24 -12.33
CA PHE A 730 7.79 34.40 -13.15
C PHE A 730 8.50 35.30 -14.16
N ALA A 731 9.68 34.90 -14.64
CA ALA A 731 10.42 35.67 -15.64
C ALA A 731 10.28 35.07 -17.04
N VAL A 732 10.42 35.91 -18.07
CA VAL A 732 10.48 35.51 -19.48
C VAL A 732 11.71 36.13 -20.14
N ASP A 733 12.56 35.32 -20.77
CA ASP A 733 13.81 35.79 -21.41
C ASP A 733 13.57 36.40 -22.80
N ASP A 734 12.72 35.77 -23.62
CA ASP A 734 12.50 36.14 -25.03
C ASP A 734 11.02 36.39 -25.33
N GLN A 735 10.76 37.44 -26.10
CA GLN A 735 9.46 37.81 -26.63
C GLN A 735 9.02 36.99 -27.87
N ALA A 736 9.81 36.01 -28.33
CA ALA A 736 9.49 35.18 -29.49
C ALA A 736 8.85 33.81 -29.16
N LEU A 737 8.14 33.68 -28.02
CA LEU A 737 7.29 32.50 -27.78
C LEU A 737 6.23 32.38 -28.90
N SER A 738 6.12 31.19 -29.48
CA SER A 738 5.32 30.93 -30.69
C SER A 738 3.82 30.76 -30.45
N ILE A 739 3.41 30.46 -29.22
CA ILE A 739 2.03 30.21 -28.79
C ILE A 739 1.73 30.92 -27.47
N PRO A 740 0.45 31.24 -27.16
CA PRO A 740 0.08 31.74 -25.83
C PRO A 740 0.40 30.71 -24.74
N LEU A 741 0.70 31.22 -23.54
CA LEU A 741 0.83 30.40 -22.33
C LEU A 741 -0.55 30.23 -21.68
N TYR A 742 -0.67 29.31 -20.73
CA TYR A 742 -1.88 29.19 -19.92
C TYR A 742 -1.54 29.24 -18.44
N ALA A 743 -2.26 30.08 -17.69
CA ALA A 743 -2.31 29.98 -16.23
C ALA A 743 -3.32 28.90 -15.86
N VAL A 744 -2.95 27.98 -14.97
CA VAL A 744 -3.84 26.95 -14.44
C VAL A 744 -4.07 27.19 -12.96
N VAL A 745 -5.34 27.18 -12.57
CA VAL A 745 -5.77 27.25 -11.17
C VAL A 745 -6.89 26.26 -10.92
N GLU A 746 -7.11 25.92 -9.64
CA GLU A 746 -8.27 25.14 -9.26
C GLU A 746 -9.56 25.96 -9.43
N ALA A 747 -10.62 25.31 -9.93
CA ALA A 747 -11.90 25.92 -10.24
C ALA A 747 -12.54 26.60 -9.02
N GLN A 748 -12.29 26.07 -7.82
CA GLN A 748 -12.77 26.62 -6.55
C GLN A 748 -12.07 27.93 -6.12
N LEU A 749 -10.91 28.25 -6.71
CA LEU A 749 -10.14 29.44 -6.34
C LEU A 749 -10.40 30.64 -7.26
N GLY A 750 -10.68 30.40 -8.54
CA GLY A 750 -10.67 31.45 -9.56
C GLY A 750 -11.97 32.26 -9.67
N ASN A 751 -12.02 33.46 -9.06
CA ASN A 751 -13.04 34.47 -9.39
C ASN A 751 -12.59 35.32 -10.60
N ARG A 752 -11.33 35.78 -10.56
CA ARG A 752 -10.71 36.64 -11.57
C ARG A 752 -9.20 36.42 -11.55
N ILE A 753 -8.59 36.24 -12.72
CA ILE A 753 -7.14 36.15 -12.90
C ILE A 753 -6.69 37.24 -13.86
N SER A 754 -5.57 37.88 -13.55
CA SER A 754 -4.95 38.86 -14.44
C SER A 754 -3.46 38.58 -14.61
N CYS A 755 -2.91 38.95 -15.77
CA CYS A 755 -1.48 38.96 -16.03
C CYS A 755 -1.04 40.41 -16.25
N ASN A 756 -0.02 40.87 -15.51
CA ASN A 756 0.48 42.25 -15.59
C ASN A 756 -0.63 43.30 -15.49
N GLY A 757 -1.62 43.05 -14.62
CA GLY A 757 -2.77 43.92 -14.36
C GLY A 757 -3.89 43.88 -15.41
N GLN A 758 -3.80 42.99 -16.42
CA GLN A 758 -4.87 42.80 -17.41
C GLN A 758 -5.57 41.46 -17.23
N ASP A 759 -6.91 41.48 -17.19
CA ASP A 759 -7.72 40.29 -16.96
C ASP A 759 -7.57 39.26 -18.07
N LEU A 760 -7.36 38.02 -17.66
CA LEU A 760 -7.27 36.88 -18.55
C LEU A 760 -8.66 36.33 -18.86
N GLN A 761 -8.81 35.82 -20.08
CA GLN A 761 -10.01 35.10 -20.49
C GLN A 761 -9.90 33.63 -20.10
N ARG A 762 -10.96 33.09 -19.49
CA ARG A 762 -11.05 31.67 -19.19
C ARG A 762 -11.12 30.88 -20.50
N SER A 763 -10.23 29.90 -20.64
CA SER A 763 -10.24 28.94 -21.74
C SER A 763 -11.27 27.83 -21.50
N SER A 764 -11.69 27.13 -22.56
CA SER A 764 -12.47 25.90 -22.44
C SER A 764 -11.62 24.69 -22.01
N LEU A 765 -10.31 24.85 -21.93
CA LEU A 765 -9.37 23.79 -21.57
C LEU A 765 -9.31 23.57 -20.06
N THR A 766 -9.09 22.32 -19.70
CA THR A 766 -8.63 21.88 -18.37
C THR A 766 -7.30 21.13 -18.53
N TRP A 767 -6.54 20.99 -17.45
CA TRP A 767 -5.22 20.34 -17.50
C TRP A 767 -5.01 19.38 -16.31
N LEU A 768 -4.67 18.12 -16.62
CA LEU A 768 -4.55 16.96 -15.72
C LEU A 768 -5.83 16.56 -14.97
N ASP A 769 -6.65 17.52 -14.54
CA ASP A 769 -7.88 17.32 -13.80
C ASP A 769 -8.99 18.24 -14.33
N ALA A 770 -10.24 17.81 -14.29
CA ALA A 770 -11.36 18.63 -14.76
C ALA A 770 -11.60 19.87 -13.88
N ASP A 771 -11.14 19.86 -12.62
CA ASP A 771 -11.21 21.00 -11.72
C ASP A 771 -10.00 21.93 -11.83
N TRP A 772 -9.06 21.67 -12.73
CA TRP A 772 -7.89 22.50 -13.01
C TRP A 772 -8.11 23.27 -14.31
N ILE A 773 -8.60 24.50 -14.17
CA ILE A 773 -9.10 25.32 -15.28
C ILE A 773 -7.99 26.23 -15.83
N CYS A 774 -7.97 26.40 -17.16
CA CYS A 774 -6.96 27.20 -17.84
C CYS A 774 -7.46 28.61 -18.18
N TYR A 775 -6.57 29.59 -18.06
CA TYR A 775 -6.73 30.96 -18.53
C TYR A 775 -5.63 31.27 -19.54
N GLU A 776 -6.01 31.72 -20.73
CA GLU A 776 -5.02 32.06 -21.76
C GLU A 776 -4.25 33.32 -21.34
N ILE A 777 -2.93 33.28 -21.48
CA ILE A 777 -2.02 34.42 -21.33
C ILE A 777 -1.57 34.82 -22.74
N PRO A 778 -2.22 35.84 -23.35
CA PRO A 778 -1.83 36.36 -24.65
C PRO A 778 -0.36 36.78 -24.69
N ARG A 779 0.29 36.50 -25.81
CA ARG A 779 1.72 36.80 -26.01
C ARG A 779 2.05 38.27 -25.86
N ASP A 780 1.15 39.17 -26.25
CA ASP A 780 1.30 40.61 -26.16
C ASP A 780 1.20 41.17 -24.73
N LEU A 781 0.67 40.40 -23.77
CA LEU A 781 0.71 40.75 -22.34
C LEU A 781 2.05 40.45 -21.67
N LEU A 782 2.83 39.53 -22.25
CA LEU A 782 4.08 39.04 -21.66
C LEU A 782 5.26 39.95 -22.03
N ILE A 783 5.91 40.51 -21.02
CA ILE A 783 7.11 41.34 -21.15
C ILE A 783 8.39 40.54 -20.90
N ALA A 784 9.53 41.02 -21.38
CA ALA A 784 10.82 40.43 -21.04
C ALA A 784 11.19 40.81 -19.60
N GLY A 785 11.75 39.87 -18.84
CA GLY A 785 11.93 39.98 -17.40
C GLY A 785 10.70 39.52 -16.62
N ASP A 786 10.44 40.16 -15.49
CA ASP A 786 9.43 39.71 -14.54
C ASP A 786 8.01 39.99 -15.03
N ASN A 787 7.17 38.97 -14.94
CA ASN A 787 5.74 39.01 -15.20
C ASN A 787 5.00 38.59 -13.93
N SER A 788 3.79 39.12 -13.74
CA SER A 788 2.97 38.85 -12.55
C SER A 788 1.65 38.20 -12.93
N LEU A 789 1.24 37.20 -12.15
CA LEU A 789 -0.11 36.66 -12.16
C LEU A 789 -0.80 37.08 -10.86
N GLU A 790 -1.96 37.71 -10.99
CA GLU A 790 -2.78 38.13 -9.85
C GLU A 790 -4.07 37.31 -9.82
N LEU A 791 -4.37 36.71 -8.67
CA LEU A 791 -5.55 35.90 -8.41
C LEU A 791 -6.42 36.58 -7.36
N GLU A 792 -7.70 36.73 -7.66
CA GLU A 792 -8.73 37.11 -6.71
C GLU A 792 -9.59 35.89 -6.37
N LEU A 793 -9.72 35.59 -5.08
CA LEU A 793 -10.44 34.40 -4.61
C LEU A 793 -11.96 34.59 -4.60
N ILE A 794 -12.69 33.50 -4.84
CA ILE A 794 -14.16 33.45 -4.72
C ILE A 794 -14.53 33.57 -3.23
N GLY A 795 -15.32 34.59 -2.86
CA GLY A 795 -15.77 34.78 -1.48
C GLY A 795 -16.66 33.64 -0.96
N ASN A 796 -16.51 33.29 0.32
CA ASN A 796 -17.28 32.30 1.10
C ASN A 796 -17.33 30.83 0.60
N THR A 797 -16.56 30.42 -0.40
CA THR A 797 -16.41 29.01 -0.75
C THR A 797 -15.09 28.45 -0.21
N CYS A 798 -15.20 27.42 0.63
CA CYS A 798 -14.10 26.75 1.32
C CYS A 798 -12.95 26.37 0.37
N GLY A 799 -11.74 26.77 0.73
CA GLY A 799 -10.53 26.33 0.04
C GLY A 799 -9.34 27.20 0.44
N LEU A 800 -8.34 26.61 1.07
CA LEU A 800 -7.05 27.27 1.29
C LEU A 800 -6.47 27.67 -0.08
N MET A 801 -5.70 28.76 -0.15
CA MET A 801 -4.93 29.10 -1.35
C MET A 801 -4.13 27.89 -1.85
N GLU A 802 -3.93 27.76 -3.15
CA GLU A 802 -3.16 26.68 -3.80
C GLU A 802 -2.17 27.23 -4.82
N ASN A 803 -1.27 26.36 -5.28
CA ASN A 803 -0.29 26.71 -6.31
C ASN A 803 -0.99 27.17 -7.60
N ILE A 804 -0.37 28.13 -8.28
CA ILE A 804 -0.71 28.50 -9.66
C ILE A 804 0.31 27.83 -10.57
N TYR A 805 -0.14 27.27 -11.69
CA TYR A 805 0.76 26.69 -12.68
C TYR A 805 0.75 27.55 -13.94
N VAL A 806 1.90 27.62 -14.62
CA VAL A 806 1.97 28.16 -15.99
C VAL A 806 2.39 27.02 -16.90
N ILE A 807 1.61 26.73 -17.93
CA ILE A 807 1.87 25.64 -18.88
C ILE A 807 2.03 26.15 -20.31
N GLY A 808 2.85 25.46 -21.10
CA GLY A 808 3.10 25.82 -22.50
C GLY A 808 4.29 25.11 -23.14
N GLU A 809 4.60 25.49 -24.37
CA GLU A 809 5.79 25.03 -25.10
C GLU A 809 6.99 25.94 -24.78
N PHE A 810 7.73 25.59 -23.74
CA PHE A 810 8.91 26.34 -23.30
C PHE A 810 9.92 25.45 -22.56
N GLN A 811 11.09 26.01 -22.28
CA GLN A 811 12.04 25.48 -21.30
C GLN A 811 12.06 26.39 -20.06
N VAL A 812 12.37 25.83 -18.89
CA VAL A 812 12.41 26.55 -17.61
C VAL A 812 13.78 26.45 -16.98
N TYR A 813 14.36 27.60 -16.67
CA TYR A 813 15.57 27.73 -15.84
C TYR A 813 15.24 28.56 -14.60
N PHE A 814 16.24 28.87 -13.77
CA PHE A 814 16.06 29.73 -12.60
C PHE A 814 16.99 30.94 -12.70
N THR A 815 16.50 32.11 -12.32
CA THR A 815 17.33 33.31 -12.18
C THR A 815 18.27 33.17 -10.98
N GLY A 816 19.25 34.07 -10.85
CA GLY A 816 20.14 34.11 -9.67
C GLY A 816 19.41 34.34 -8.34
N GLU A 817 18.15 34.77 -8.36
CA GLU A 817 17.28 34.97 -7.19
C GLU A 817 16.27 33.81 -7.01
N GLY A 818 16.37 32.74 -7.80
CA GLY A 818 15.51 31.54 -7.69
C GLY A 818 14.15 31.65 -8.39
N LEU A 819 13.90 32.73 -9.14
CA LEU A 819 12.65 32.91 -9.88
C LEU A 819 12.62 31.99 -11.13
N PRO A 820 11.53 31.26 -11.41
CA PRO A 820 11.41 30.48 -12.63
C PRO A 820 11.48 31.38 -13.87
N LEU A 821 12.39 31.06 -14.78
CA LEU A 821 12.63 31.77 -16.04
C LEU A 821 12.17 30.90 -17.21
N ILE A 822 11.11 31.35 -17.87
CA ILE A 822 10.59 30.77 -19.11
C ILE A 822 11.46 31.26 -20.28
N VAL A 823 11.99 30.32 -21.03
CA VAL A 823 12.75 30.59 -22.25
C VAL A 823 12.14 29.89 -23.45
N LYS A 824 12.37 30.46 -24.63
CA LYS A 824 11.95 29.86 -25.89
C LYS A 824 12.50 28.43 -26.00
N PRO A 825 11.70 27.44 -26.43
CA PRO A 825 12.18 26.07 -26.53
C PRO A 825 13.25 25.93 -27.63
N ASP A 826 14.39 25.35 -27.27
CA ASP A 826 15.42 24.86 -28.19
C ASP A 826 15.66 23.36 -27.95
N TYR A 827 14.80 22.52 -28.50
CA TYR A 827 14.94 21.06 -28.37
C TYR A 827 16.16 20.50 -29.10
N SER A 828 16.78 21.25 -30.01
CA SER A 828 18.02 20.86 -30.67
C SER A 828 19.23 20.95 -29.74
N SER A 829 19.11 21.69 -28.63
CA SER A 829 20.14 21.78 -27.59
C SER A 829 20.14 20.59 -26.63
N LEU A 830 19.03 19.83 -26.55
CA LEU A 830 18.86 18.73 -25.61
C LEU A 830 19.81 17.58 -25.90
N ARG A 831 20.30 16.95 -24.84
CA ARG A 831 21.21 15.80 -24.87
C ARG A 831 20.69 14.70 -23.95
N ALA A 832 21.12 13.47 -24.23
CA ALA A 832 20.90 12.34 -23.34
C ALA A 832 21.45 12.66 -21.92
N GLY A 833 20.76 12.17 -20.90
CA GLY A 833 21.00 12.49 -19.50
C GLY A 833 19.80 13.16 -18.82
N ASN A 834 20.07 13.94 -17.77
CA ASN A 834 19.05 14.59 -16.95
C ASN A 834 18.40 15.78 -17.70
N LEU A 835 17.16 15.63 -18.12
CA LEU A 835 16.33 16.66 -18.75
C LEU A 835 15.81 17.70 -17.75
N THR A 836 15.73 17.36 -16.46
CA THR A 836 15.36 18.30 -15.37
C THR A 836 16.27 19.53 -15.41
N ASP A 837 17.58 19.32 -15.59
CA ASP A 837 18.59 20.39 -15.66
C ASP A 837 18.67 21.08 -17.05
N GLN A 838 17.94 20.55 -18.05
CA GLN A 838 17.95 21.02 -19.44
C GLN A 838 16.64 21.70 -19.83
N GLY A 839 15.93 22.27 -18.85
CA GLY A 839 14.73 23.07 -19.08
C GLY A 839 13.41 22.39 -18.77
N PHE A 840 13.41 21.19 -18.17
CA PHE A 840 12.20 20.45 -17.80
C PHE A 840 12.08 20.16 -16.29
N PRO A 841 12.31 21.15 -15.39
CA PRO A 841 12.37 20.92 -13.95
C PRO A 841 11.07 20.37 -13.35
N PHE A 842 9.92 20.92 -13.77
CA PHE A 842 8.58 20.54 -13.27
C PHE A 842 7.77 19.75 -14.31
N TYR A 843 8.42 19.25 -15.35
CA TYR A 843 7.75 18.47 -16.38
C TYR A 843 7.11 17.23 -15.73
N ALA A 844 5.85 16.95 -16.05
CA ALA A 844 5.17 15.71 -15.69
C ALA A 844 4.42 15.23 -16.93
N GLY A 845 5.02 14.30 -17.67
CA GLY A 845 4.56 13.94 -19.00
C GLY A 845 5.47 12.94 -19.69
N ARG A 846 5.30 12.84 -21.01
CA ARG A 846 6.03 11.88 -21.86
C ARG A 846 6.98 12.62 -22.81
N MET A 847 8.20 12.12 -22.97
CA MET A 847 9.20 12.65 -23.88
C MET A 847 9.49 11.63 -24.99
N GLU A 848 9.39 12.05 -26.24
CA GLU A 848 9.79 11.24 -27.39
C GLU A 848 11.25 11.53 -27.76
N LEU A 849 12.02 10.46 -27.90
CA LEU A 849 13.42 10.45 -28.32
C LEU A 849 13.51 9.67 -29.63
N LEU A 850 13.94 10.35 -30.70
CA LEU A 850 14.11 9.78 -32.03
C LEU A 850 15.59 9.66 -32.37
N THR A 851 16.02 8.52 -32.88
CA THR A 851 17.35 8.37 -33.45
C THR A 851 17.40 7.40 -34.63
N LEU A 852 18.40 7.54 -35.49
CA LEU A 852 18.63 6.67 -36.63
C LEU A 852 19.92 5.87 -36.40
N LEU A 853 19.83 4.55 -36.50
CA LEU A 853 20.97 3.64 -36.40
C LEU A 853 21.28 3.06 -37.77
N ASN A 854 22.55 3.13 -38.20
CA ASN A 854 23.03 2.37 -39.35
C ASN A 854 23.58 1.03 -38.84
N ILE A 855 22.92 -0.07 -39.20
CA ILE A 855 23.26 -1.42 -38.70
C ILE A 855 24.60 -1.91 -39.27
N GLU A 856 24.97 -1.45 -40.47
CA GLU A 856 26.26 -1.78 -41.11
C GLU A 856 27.49 -1.33 -40.28
N ASP A 857 27.35 -0.25 -39.51
CA ASP A 857 28.41 0.28 -38.62
C ASP A 857 28.74 -0.67 -37.46
N TYR A 858 27.92 -1.70 -37.24
CA TYR A 858 28.06 -2.70 -36.17
C TYR A 858 28.67 -4.02 -36.67
N GLY A 859 29.04 -4.13 -37.96
CA GLY A 859 29.94 -5.16 -38.52
C GLY A 859 29.44 -6.61 -38.47
N VAL A 860 28.34 -6.94 -39.16
CA VAL A 860 27.60 -8.20 -38.95
C VAL A 860 27.27 -8.99 -40.23
N ASP A 861 27.28 -10.33 -40.11
CA ASP A 861 26.71 -11.30 -41.07
C ASP A 861 25.19 -11.43 -40.83
N PRO A 862 24.33 -11.25 -41.85
CA PRO A 862 22.88 -11.27 -41.66
C PRO A 862 22.25 -12.63 -41.29
N GLU A 863 22.88 -13.79 -41.52
CA GLU A 863 22.13 -15.07 -41.53
C GLU A 863 21.92 -15.77 -40.16
N GLU A 864 22.51 -15.29 -39.07
CA GLU A 864 22.32 -15.85 -37.72
C GLU A 864 21.96 -14.71 -36.73
N GLU A 865 21.00 -14.92 -35.80
CA GLU A 865 20.84 -14.22 -34.48
C GLU A 865 19.59 -13.34 -34.19
N LYS A 866 19.28 -13.25 -32.88
CA LYS A 866 18.33 -12.33 -32.22
C LYS A 866 19.04 -11.04 -31.77
N TRP A 867 18.37 -9.90 -31.88
CA TRP A 867 18.89 -8.60 -31.46
C TRP A 867 18.21 -8.10 -30.19
N CYS A 868 18.93 -7.29 -29.41
CA CYS A 868 18.42 -6.67 -28.20
C CYS A 868 18.75 -5.16 -28.16
N ILE A 869 17.76 -4.33 -27.84
CA ILE A 869 17.97 -2.93 -27.49
C ILE A 869 17.90 -2.81 -25.97
N ARG A 870 18.86 -2.13 -25.34
CA ARG A 870 18.90 -1.93 -23.88
C ARG A 870 19.17 -0.48 -23.49
N ILE A 871 18.58 -0.05 -22.37
CA ILE A 871 18.92 1.17 -21.63
C ILE A 871 19.70 0.77 -20.36
N SER A 872 20.86 1.38 -20.09
CA SER A 872 21.69 0.98 -18.93
C SER A 872 21.46 1.80 -17.66
N GLN A 873 21.02 3.05 -17.80
CA GLN A 873 20.81 4.01 -16.72
C GLN A 873 19.72 4.98 -17.14
N SER A 874 18.69 5.11 -16.30
CA SER A 874 17.55 5.95 -16.58
C SER A 874 16.88 6.40 -15.29
N SER A 875 16.49 7.67 -15.24
CA SER A 875 15.57 8.19 -14.24
C SER A 875 14.21 8.37 -14.92
N ILE A 876 13.53 7.26 -15.20
CA ILE A 876 12.24 7.21 -15.90
C ILE A 876 11.33 6.20 -15.20
N ALA A 877 10.02 6.42 -15.29
CA ALA A 877 9.01 5.54 -14.73
C ALA A 877 8.56 4.45 -15.71
N SER A 878 8.53 4.77 -17.01
CA SER A 878 8.20 3.82 -18.07
C SER A 878 8.85 4.23 -19.39
N ALA A 879 8.97 3.27 -20.30
CA ALA A 879 9.48 3.45 -21.64
C ALA A 879 8.73 2.56 -22.63
N VAL A 880 8.48 3.07 -23.83
CA VAL A 880 7.91 2.31 -24.95
C VAL A 880 8.79 2.51 -26.16
N LEU A 881 9.16 1.40 -26.81
CA LEU A 881 10.06 1.40 -27.96
C LEU A 881 9.29 1.10 -29.24
N TRP A 882 9.57 1.87 -30.29
CA TRP A 882 9.19 1.55 -31.66
C TRP A 882 10.42 1.46 -32.55
N VAL A 883 10.41 0.47 -33.43
CA VAL A 883 11.46 0.18 -34.41
C VAL A 883 10.82 0.26 -35.79
N ASN A 884 11.24 1.23 -36.61
CA ASN A 884 10.69 1.45 -37.95
C ASN A 884 9.14 1.52 -37.98
N GLY A 885 8.55 2.15 -36.96
CA GLY A 885 7.11 2.31 -36.80
C GLY A 885 6.37 1.13 -36.14
N VAL A 886 7.04 0.00 -35.86
CA VAL A 886 6.47 -1.15 -35.15
C VAL A 886 6.73 -1.03 -33.66
N GLU A 887 5.69 -1.17 -32.83
CA GLU A 887 5.84 -1.16 -31.37
C GLU A 887 6.45 -2.47 -30.86
N CYS A 888 7.53 -2.37 -30.09
CA CYS A 888 8.26 -3.51 -29.52
C CYS A 888 7.83 -3.83 -28.07
N GLY A 889 6.93 -3.02 -27.50
CA GLY A 889 6.36 -3.21 -26.17
C GLY A 889 6.81 -2.18 -25.12
N VAL A 890 6.17 -2.28 -23.96
CA VAL A 890 6.35 -1.39 -22.81
C VAL A 890 7.34 -2.00 -21.82
N ARG A 891 8.20 -1.16 -21.23
CA ARG A 891 9.01 -1.48 -20.04
C ARG A 891 8.72 -0.47 -18.94
N ALA A 892 8.72 -0.95 -17.69
CA ALA A 892 8.50 -0.11 -16.52
C ALA A 892 9.39 -0.51 -15.32
N TRP A 893 10.31 -1.46 -15.52
CA TRP A 893 11.30 -1.88 -14.54
C TRP A 893 12.45 -2.62 -15.24
N ASP A 894 13.50 -2.92 -14.49
CA ASP A 894 14.67 -3.65 -14.96
C ASP A 894 14.38 -5.13 -15.28
N PRO A 895 15.00 -5.70 -16.33
CA PRO A 895 15.90 -5.02 -17.26
C PRO A 895 15.13 -4.20 -18.31
N TRP A 896 15.62 -2.99 -18.59
CA TRP A 896 15.11 -2.12 -19.66
C TRP A 896 15.56 -2.60 -21.04
N GLU A 897 15.06 -3.77 -21.47
CA GLU A 897 15.47 -4.43 -22.70
C GLU A 897 14.32 -4.95 -23.56
N TRP A 898 14.51 -4.87 -24.88
CA TRP A 898 13.57 -5.33 -25.90
C TRP A 898 14.25 -6.31 -26.84
N GLU A 899 13.68 -7.51 -27.00
CA GLU A 899 14.08 -8.42 -28.08
C GLU A 899 13.50 -7.92 -29.40
N ILE A 900 14.33 -7.78 -30.43
CA ILE A 900 13.97 -7.25 -31.74
C ILE A 900 14.17 -8.32 -32.80
N ASN A 901 13.21 -8.49 -33.71
CA ASN A 901 13.36 -9.40 -34.83
C ASN A 901 14.18 -8.75 -35.94
N LYS A 902 15.08 -9.52 -36.58
CA LYS A 902 15.92 -9.04 -37.68
C LYS A 902 15.11 -8.37 -38.82
N ALA A 903 13.92 -8.89 -39.12
CA ALA A 903 13.05 -8.33 -40.17
C ALA A 903 12.66 -6.87 -39.91
N GLU A 904 12.70 -6.43 -38.66
CA GLU A 904 12.31 -5.09 -38.23
C GLU A 904 13.45 -4.08 -38.34
N LEU A 905 14.73 -4.49 -38.39
CA LEU A 905 15.89 -3.58 -38.32
C LEU A 905 16.36 -3.03 -39.67
N GLY A 906 16.38 -3.84 -40.74
CA GLY A 906 16.94 -3.42 -42.04
C GLY A 906 18.42 -2.99 -41.98
N ASN A 907 18.90 -2.23 -42.99
CA ASN A 907 20.28 -1.67 -42.99
C ASN A 907 20.38 -0.35 -42.19
N SER A 908 19.28 0.39 -42.14
CA SER A 908 19.11 1.60 -41.33
C SER A 908 17.80 1.49 -40.57
N CYS A 909 17.83 1.80 -39.28
CA CYS A 909 16.69 1.66 -38.39
C CYS A 909 16.37 2.98 -37.69
N GLU A 910 15.12 3.40 -37.77
CA GLU A 910 14.56 4.44 -36.91
C GLU A 910 14.14 3.84 -35.57
N LEU A 911 14.69 4.40 -34.49
CA LEU A 911 14.28 4.11 -33.13
C LEU A 911 13.52 5.30 -32.57
N ARG A 912 12.30 5.05 -32.12
CA ARG A 912 11.49 6.02 -31.40
C ARG A 912 11.24 5.47 -30.01
N LEU A 913 11.76 6.16 -28.99
CA LEU A 913 11.60 5.81 -27.59
C LEU A 913 10.73 6.86 -26.92
N VAL A 914 9.61 6.47 -26.33
CA VAL A 914 8.79 7.37 -25.52
C VAL A 914 8.99 7.03 -24.06
N ILE A 915 9.51 7.97 -23.29
CA ILE A 915 9.77 7.83 -21.85
C ILE A 915 8.79 8.66 -21.04
N SER A 916 8.38 8.18 -19.87
CA SER A 916 7.49 8.89 -18.95
C SER A 916 8.17 9.09 -17.59
N ASN A 917 7.81 10.15 -16.88
CA ASN A 917 8.23 10.38 -15.49
C ASN A 917 7.06 10.28 -14.51
N THR A 918 7.19 10.86 -13.32
CA THR A 918 6.18 10.84 -12.26
C THR A 918 5.68 12.25 -11.92
N LEU A 919 4.65 12.34 -11.08
CA LEU A 919 4.15 13.61 -10.54
C LEU A 919 5.07 14.25 -9.48
N ARG A 920 6.20 13.65 -9.12
CA ARG A 920 7.03 14.10 -7.99
C ARG A 920 7.53 15.53 -8.12
N ASN A 921 7.98 15.93 -9.31
CA ASN A 921 8.44 17.29 -9.54
C ASN A 921 7.31 18.28 -9.80
N LEU A 922 6.08 17.83 -10.07
CA LEU A 922 4.95 18.73 -10.30
C LEU A 922 4.18 19.04 -9.01
N ILE A 923 3.94 18.01 -8.20
CA ILE A 923 3.07 18.08 -7.02
C ILE A 923 3.88 18.22 -5.73
N GLY A 924 5.07 17.63 -5.66
CA GLY A 924 5.96 17.72 -4.51
C GLY A 924 5.94 16.48 -3.60
N PRO A 925 6.42 16.61 -2.35
CA PRO A 925 6.77 17.88 -1.68
C PRO A 925 8.06 18.55 -2.21
N HIS A 926 7.98 19.79 -2.71
CA HIS A 926 9.12 20.45 -3.38
C HIS A 926 10.22 20.96 -2.43
N HIS A 927 9.91 21.13 -1.14
CA HIS A 927 10.82 21.77 -0.18
C HIS A 927 11.21 20.84 0.97
N TYR A 928 10.81 19.58 0.92
CA TYR A 928 11.14 18.59 1.94
C TYR A 928 12.46 17.89 1.61
N GLN A 929 13.43 17.93 2.52
CA GLN A 929 14.74 17.32 2.31
C GLN A 929 14.71 15.79 2.42
N ASN A 930 15.31 15.10 1.45
CA ASN A 930 15.50 13.64 1.44
C ASN A 930 14.18 12.84 1.55
N ASP A 931 13.14 13.22 0.81
CA ASP A 931 11.86 12.48 0.88
C ASP A 931 11.93 11.08 0.25
N ASP A 932 12.92 10.80 -0.59
CA ASP A 932 13.26 9.46 -1.08
C ASP A 932 13.70 8.53 0.07
N GLN A 933 14.14 9.11 1.19
CA GLN A 933 14.59 8.42 2.39
C GLN A 933 13.49 8.16 3.42
N LEU A 934 12.30 8.72 3.22
CA LEU A 934 11.18 8.50 4.12
C LEU A 934 10.43 7.21 3.77
N ASN A 935 9.99 6.53 4.82
CA ASN A 935 8.99 5.47 4.70
C ASN A 935 7.60 5.99 4.38
N PHE A 936 7.23 7.11 5.00
CA PHE A 936 5.88 7.64 4.99
C PHE A 936 5.87 9.10 4.56
N ILE A 937 5.24 9.37 3.42
CA ILE A 937 4.96 10.71 2.93
C ILE A 937 3.47 10.97 3.01
N THR A 938 3.07 11.68 4.06
CA THR A 938 1.68 12.08 4.34
C THR A 938 1.40 13.52 3.89
N PRO A 939 0.13 13.98 3.88
CA PRO A 939 -0.21 15.37 3.54
C PRO A 939 0.55 16.44 4.35
N SER A 940 1.02 16.13 5.57
CA SER A 940 1.76 17.08 6.41
C SER A 940 3.14 17.43 5.85
N HIS A 941 3.78 16.51 5.12
CA HIS A 941 5.14 16.70 4.57
C HIS A 941 5.21 17.81 3.51
N PHE A 942 4.07 18.14 2.88
CA PHE A 942 3.98 19.27 1.95
C PHE A 942 4.10 20.64 2.63
N TRP A 943 3.97 20.66 3.96
CA TRP A 943 3.93 21.86 4.79
C TRP A 943 4.92 21.82 5.95
N ASP A 944 5.79 20.80 6.00
CA ASP A 944 6.73 20.62 7.11
C ASP A 944 7.84 21.67 7.03
N MET A 945 7.83 22.57 8.00
CA MET A 945 8.77 23.67 8.11
C MET A 945 10.03 23.32 8.90
N ASP A 946 10.07 22.18 9.60
CA ASP A 946 11.22 21.77 10.40
C ASP A 946 12.27 21.07 9.53
N HIS A 947 11.87 20.50 8.39
CA HIS A 947 12.74 19.88 7.37
C HIS A 947 12.79 20.67 6.04
N TRP A 948 12.45 21.96 6.10
CA TRP A 948 12.28 22.83 4.93
C TRP A 948 13.62 23.24 4.28
N SER A 949 13.64 23.25 2.94
CA SER A 949 14.69 23.89 2.14
C SER A 949 14.14 25.10 1.39
N GLU A 950 14.86 26.22 1.42
CA GLU A 950 14.51 27.42 0.63
C GLU A 950 14.64 27.17 -0.88
N GLU A 951 15.54 26.28 -1.28
CA GLU A 951 15.66 25.81 -2.65
C GLU A 951 14.71 24.65 -2.92
N ARG A 952 14.14 24.61 -4.13
CA ARG A 952 13.29 23.49 -4.56
C ARG A 952 14.15 22.26 -4.82
N ILE A 953 13.70 21.12 -4.31
CA ILE A 953 14.31 19.81 -4.46
C ILE A 953 13.58 19.09 -5.60
N LEU A 954 14.32 18.82 -6.67
CA LEU A 954 13.82 18.21 -7.90
C LEU A 954 14.55 16.90 -8.17
N VAL A 955 13.83 15.90 -8.68
CA VAL A 955 14.39 14.61 -9.06
C VAL A 955 14.81 14.60 -10.54
N PRO A 956 15.86 13.85 -10.92
CA PRO A 956 16.28 13.70 -12.31
C PRO A 956 15.22 13.03 -13.18
N PHE A 957 15.17 13.39 -14.46
CA PHE A 957 14.35 12.73 -15.48
C PHE A 957 15.14 12.56 -16.77
N GLY A 958 15.22 11.33 -17.31
CA GLY A 958 15.80 11.11 -18.64
C GLY A 958 16.57 9.80 -18.78
N VAL A 959 17.18 9.62 -19.96
CA VAL A 959 17.90 8.41 -20.37
C VAL A 959 19.34 8.75 -20.73
N ASP A 960 20.31 8.01 -20.19
CA ASP A 960 21.73 8.25 -20.43
C ASP A 960 22.22 7.63 -21.74
N LYS A 961 22.00 6.32 -21.92
CA LYS A 961 22.60 5.54 -23.01
C LYS A 961 21.67 4.45 -23.51
N LEU A 962 21.69 4.26 -24.83
CA LEU A 962 21.05 3.16 -25.53
C LEU A 962 22.14 2.26 -26.14
N TYR A 963 21.94 0.95 -25.99
CA TYR A 963 22.84 -0.07 -26.50
C TYR A 963 22.08 -0.93 -27.50
N LEU A 964 22.72 -1.20 -28.64
CA LEU A 964 22.36 -2.29 -29.52
C LEU A 964 23.29 -3.45 -29.19
N GLU A 965 22.71 -4.54 -28.69
CA GLU A 965 23.44 -5.75 -28.32
C GLU A 965 23.03 -6.91 -29.21
N LYS A 966 24.02 -7.70 -29.63
CA LYS A 966 23.86 -8.93 -30.39
C LYS A 966 23.85 -10.11 -29.42
N GLU A 967 22.83 -10.96 -29.48
CA GLU A 967 22.77 -12.19 -28.68
C GLU A 967 23.41 -13.34 -29.47
N ILE A 968 24.66 -13.69 -29.15
CA ILE A 968 25.32 -14.90 -29.67
C ILE A 968 24.91 -16.08 -28.79
N LEU A 969 24.28 -17.09 -29.39
CA LEU A 969 24.01 -18.37 -28.72
C LEU A 969 25.29 -19.22 -28.81
N GLU A 970 26.04 -19.34 -27.71
CA GLU A 970 27.15 -20.31 -27.57
C GLU A 970 26.65 -21.69 -27.10
#